data_AF-A0A068WRX6-F1
#
_entry.id   AF-A0A068WRX6-F1
#
_cell.length_a   1.000
_cell.length_b   1.000
_cell.length_c   1.000
_cell.angle_alpha   90.00
_cell.angle_beta   90.00
_cell.angle_gamma   90.00
#
_symmetry.space_group_name_H-M   'P 1'
#
loop_
_entity.id
_entity.type
_entity.pdbx_description
1 polymer ?
#
loop_
_entity_poly.entity_id
_entity_poly.type
_entity_poly.pdbx_seq_one_letter_code
_entity_poly.pdbx_strand_id
1 'polypeptide(L)'
;MTTLMNYIPSQISQILAIRDKFVEISKQSDEKLTAMIEAAKDFRSGMEPLKKEVDQLQTRVKNLQCCIEGLSHVQNFYKTGREVEQTIIQGPSASLTNYLQAMDRIKDSLVYFNQNNTEHLEYTRLSTLLSNGVKSLHKYFDDVLSQSFTPMPSDVLYRLAEKEDAISLDGTKADEASTVSLECDSISEECISNLQEISTWLRKATSLVTSTAVASTEAERKSHHHLARMFRAGVADSASTEGYQLPPSLTQYCEFRKDLMRVTLVKLREYQKTLENNAQNPRGRPGSTSSQLNISTTGKRRGLKAVGIVWDANSRRGVANDIRDVDDLDSEHYTTSLSGFLILIERERLLLDRLKLAVNSHEAHFAYSLICRSSLADLMTEGGSYVRLMSRVIGRGEFYMLVSLLTIMRRFIDLSPSFVETFKIVSTLSQPMTDLVNRFRAQIKVTLDAFLQQLQPGTGSSQVPPDATVHELTSNVLLFLEKLVDYEIMVGTALTWEEARITPETTFPYLVTVNSKPKMSRSAFGQYIFRVITSLVANIDKKSEVYSDDLSRVVFQMNNLRYILANLKRTGLQSILDDYDNSVVDKFTRILTESKQVYTRACMRFINLPSSAFMNQFAQRGQMDSKERSQVKDIWNGINQGFASLLKQHSQLSIPDKELREDLRECLSRELVTLYQAFHDRSLQTPFTSRREKYIKLSPSEFQAKLDQMFLPAAAQIAQSRS
;
A
#
# COMPACT_ATOMS: atom_id res chain seq x y z
N MET A 1 1.83 55.73 -144.98
CA MET A 1 3.17 55.25 -144.54
C MET A 1 4.13 56.37 -144.12
N THR A 2 3.67 57.63 -144.03
CA THR A 2 4.48 58.81 -143.64
C THR A 2 4.03 59.44 -142.31
N THR A 3 2.89 59.03 -141.76
CA THR A 3 2.32 59.46 -140.46
C THR A 3 2.84 58.66 -139.26
N LEU A 4 3.45 57.48 -139.48
CA LEU A 4 3.98 56.63 -138.41
C LEU A 4 5.45 56.92 -138.05
N MET A 5 6.22 57.54 -138.97
CA MET A 5 7.67 57.76 -138.82
C MET A 5 8.04 58.91 -137.87
N ASN A 6 7.15 59.88 -137.65
CA ASN A 6 7.41 61.04 -136.78
C ASN A 6 6.82 60.91 -135.36
N TYR A 7 6.02 59.88 -135.09
CA TYR A 7 5.35 59.71 -133.78
C TYR A 7 6.23 58.99 -132.75
N ILE A 8 7.09 58.07 -133.21
CA ILE A 8 7.98 57.27 -132.35
C ILE A 8 9.04 58.13 -131.63
N PRO A 9 9.75 59.09 -132.29
CA PRO A 9 10.74 59.93 -131.59
C PRO A 9 10.09 60.83 -130.53
N SER A 10 8.91 61.38 -130.83
CA SER A 10 8.14 62.25 -129.92
C SER A 10 7.73 61.51 -128.64
N GLN A 11 7.22 60.28 -128.75
CA GLN A 11 6.85 59.49 -127.57
C GLN A 11 8.07 59.01 -126.78
N ILE A 12 9.18 58.68 -127.45
CA ILE A 12 10.44 58.35 -126.78
C ILE A 12 10.98 59.55 -125.99
N SER A 13 10.93 60.77 -126.54
CA SER A 13 11.32 61.98 -125.79
C SER A 13 10.41 62.27 -124.59
N GLN A 14 9.10 62.03 -124.70
CA GLN A 14 8.20 62.15 -123.54
C GLN A 14 8.47 61.08 -122.48
N ILE A 15 8.75 59.83 -122.87
CA ILE A 15 9.11 58.75 -121.95
C ILE A 15 10.45 59.04 -121.27
N LEU A 16 11.43 59.58 -121.99
CA LEU A 16 12.72 60.00 -121.42
C LEU A 16 12.55 61.16 -120.44
N ALA A 17 11.70 62.15 -120.75
CA ALA A 17 11.41 63.25 -119.84
C ALA A 17 10.66 62.78 -118.57
N ILE A 18 9.75 61.81 -118.69
CA ILE A 18 9.07 61.19 -117.53
C ILE A 18 10.06 60.38 -116.70
N ARG A 19 10.96 59.61 -117.34
CA ARG A 19 12.03 58.88 -116.65
C ARG A 19 12.91 59.84 -115.86
N ASP A 20 13.34 60.94 -116.47
CA ASP A 20 14.22 61.91 -115.80
C ASP A 20 13.48 62.60 -114.64
N LYS A 21 12.18 62.92 -114.78
CA LYS A 21 11.33 63.39 -113.67
C LYS A 21 11.18 62.35 -112.57
N PHE A 22 11.06 61.07 -112.91
CA PHE A 22 10.95 59.99 -111.94
C PHE A 22 12.28 59.77 -111.19
N VAL A 23 13.42 59.87 -111.89
CA VAL A 23 14.75 59.83 -111.28
C VAL A 23 14.94 61.03 -110.33
N GLU A 24 14.50 62.23 -110.72
CA GLU A 24 14.54 63.42 -109.87
C GLU A 24 13.66 63.26 -108.61
N ILE A 25 12.43 62.76 -108.75
CA ILE A 25 11.52 62.50 -107.62
C ILE A 25 12.06 61.38 -106.74
N SER A 26 12.63 60.32 -107.33
CA SER A 26 13.25 59.22 -106.57
C SER A 26 14.45 59.72 -105.77
N LYS A 27 15.25 60.62 -106.36
CA LYS A 27 16.38 61.25 -105.66
C LYS A 27 15.90 62.17 -104.53
N GLN A 28 14.86 62.98 -104.76
CA GLN A 28 14.24 63.80 -103.70
C GLN A 28 13.59 62.94 -102.60
N SER A 29 13.04 61.78 -102.96
CA SER A 29 12.47 60.82 -102.01
C SER A 29 13.56 60.18 -101.16
N ASP A 30 14.68 59.76 -101.77
CA ASP A 30 15.84 59.23 -101.05
C ASP A 30 16.45 60.28 -100.13
N GLU A 31 16.57 61.53 -100.58
CA GLU A 31 17.06 62.63 -99.74
C GLU A 31 16.13 62.88 -98.53
N LYS A 32 14.81 62.88 -98.72
CA LYS A 32 13.84 63.03 -97.60
C LYS A 32 13.85 61.82 -96.66
N LEU A 33 13.95 60.61 -97.19
CA LEU A 33 13.99 59.39 -96.38
C LEU A 33 15.28 59.35 -95.56
N THR A 34 16.41 59.72 -96.17
CA THR A 34 17.71 59.85 -95.50
C THR A 34 17.65 60.91 -94.41
N ALA A 35 17.09 62.10 -94.70
CA ALA A 35 16.92 63.15 -93.71
C ALA A 35 16.00 62.73 -92.54
N MET A 36 14.94 61.96 -92.80
CA MET A 36 14.06 61.42 -91.77
C MET A 36 14.74 60.33 -90.92
N ILE A 37 15.59 59.51 -91.53
CA ILE A 37 16.41 58.51 -90.82
C ILE A 37 17.46 59.22 -89.95
N GLU A 38 18.11 60.27 -90.47
CA GLU A 38 19.05 61.10 -89.72
C GLU A 38 18.34 61.76 -88.51
N ALA A 39 17.18 62.37 -88.73
CA ALA A 39 16.39 62.98 -87.66
C ALA A 39 15.90 61.95 -86.61
N ALA A 40 15.51 60.74 -87.04
CA ALA A 40 15.14 59.66 -86.13
C ALA A 40 16.35 59.12 -85.35
N LYS A 41 17.54 59.12 -85.96
CA LYS A 41 18.79 58.72 -85.33
C LYS A 41 19.26 59.77 -84.32
N ASP A 42 19.11 61.05 -84.64
CA ASP A 42 19.38 62.17 -83.73
C ASP A 42 18.38 62.23 -82.57
N PHE A 43 17.10 61.95 -82.84
CA PHE A 43 16.10 61.84 -81.78
C PHE A 43 16.37 60.63 -80.86
N ARG A 44 16.78 59.48 -81.43
CA ARG A 44 17.17 58.30 -80.65
C ARG A 44 18.43 58.57 -79.83
N SER A 45 19.46 59.17 -80.42
CA SER A 45 20.69 59.51 -79.71
C SER A 45 20.46 60.55 -78.61
N GLY A 46 19.50 61.47 -78.80
CA GLY A 46 19.01 62.41 -77.77
C GLY A 46 18.13 61.76 -76.70
N MET A 47 17.36 60.71 -77.02
CA MET A 47 16.56 59.94 -76.06
C MET A 47 17.37 58.92 -75.25
N GLU A 48 18.49 58.42 -75.77
CA GLU A 48 19.40 57.48 -75.09
C GLU A 48 19.86 57.99 -73.70
N PRO A 49 20.36 59.23 -73.53
CA PRO A 49 20.73 59.76 -72.22
C PRO A 49 19.50 59.96 -71.32
N LEU A 50 18.35 60.36 -71.88
CA LEU A 50 17.11 60.55 -71.11
C LEU A 50 16.59 59.21 -70.58
N LYS A 51 16.63 58.15 -71.39
CA LYS A 51 16.29 56.79 -70.98
C LYS A 51 17.23 56.30 -69.87
N LYS A 52 18.53 56.57 -70.01
CA LYS A 52 19.52 56.25 -68.98
C LYS A 52 19.27 57.02 -67.68
N GLU A 53 18.86 58.29 -67.74
CA GLU A 53 18.46 59.07 -66.57
C GLU A 53 17.18 58.54 -65.92
N VAL A 54 16.17 58.14 -66.71
CA VAL A 54 14.94 57.53 -66.20
C VAL A 54 15.22 56.19 -65.51
N ASP A 55 16.08 55.35 -66.09
CA ASP A 55 16.50 54.08 -65.48
C ASP A 55 17.28 54.30 -64.17
N GLN A 56 18.14 55.32 -64.13
CA GLN A 56 18.83 55.73 -62.90
C GLN A 56 17.86 56.26 -61.84
N LEU A 57 16.86 57.04 -62.22
CA LEU A 57 15.81 57.54 -61.33
C LEU A 57 14.95 56.40 -60.78
N GLN A 58 14.52 55.46 -61.62
CA GLN A 58 13.79 54.27 -61.17
C GLN A 58 14.60 53.43 -60.18
N THR A 59 15.91 53.26 -60.45
CA THR A 59 16.82 52.57 -59.53
C THR A 59 16.94 53.31 -58.20
N ARG A 60 17.04 54.65 -58.21
CA ARG A 60 17.07 55.45 -56.98
C ARG A 60 15.77 55.38 -56.19
N VAL A 61 14.61 55.43 -56.86
CA VAL A 61 13.30 55.28 -56.19
C VAL A 61 13.18 53.90 -55.56
N LYS A 62 13.63 52.84 -56.25
CA LYS A 62 13.66 51.48 -55.69
C LYS A 62 14.58 51.40 -54.46
N ASN A 63 15.78 51.98 -54.53
CA ASN A 63 16.71 52.01 -53.41
C ASN A 63 16.13 52.80 -52.22
N LEU A 64 15.47 53.93 -52.47
CA LEU A 64 14.77 54.70 -51.43
C LEU A 64 13.64 53.90 -50.80
N GLN A 65 12.87 53.17 -51.60
CA GLN A 65 11.78 52.33 -51.10
C GLN A 65 12.31 51.19 -50.22
N CYS A 66 13.38 50.51 -50.64
CA CYS A 66 14.06 49.52 -49.81
C CYS A 66 14.63 50.13 -48.51
N CYS A 67 15.15 51.37 -48.56
CA CYS A 67 15.58 52.08 -47.35
C CYS A 67 14.42 52.43 -46.42
N ILE A 68 13.26 52.84 -46.95
CA ILE A 68 12.06 53.13 -46.15
C ILE A 68 11.52 51.86 -45.50
N GLU A 69 11.45 50.76 -46.25
CA GLU A 69 11.05 49.44 -45.73
C GLU A 69 12.03 48.95 -44.66
N GLY A 70 13.33 49.09 -44.90
CA GLY A 70 14.38 48.78 -43.91
C GLY A 70 14.26 49.65 -42.65
N LEU A 71 14.06 50.96 -42.80
CA LEU A 71 13.88 51.88 -41.67
C LEU A 71 12.60 51.57 -40.89
N SER A 72 11.50 51.26 -41.58
CA SER A 72 10.24 50.86 -40.95
C SER A 72 10.39 49.55 -40.18
N HIS A 73 11.16 48.60 -40.71
CA HIS A 73 11.44 47.33 -40.04
C HIS A 73 12.21 47.54 -38.73
N VAL A 74 13.25 48.38 -38.74
CA VAL A 74 13.99 48.76 -37.53
C VAL A 74 13.09 49.51 -36.56
N GLN A 75 12.32 50.50 -37.04
CA GLN A 75 11.44 51.31 -36.21
C GLN A 75 10.41 50.47 -35.45
N ASN A 76 9.92 49.37 -36.05
CA ASN A 76 8.99 48.46 -35.40
C ASN A 76 9.60 47.84 -34.12
N PHE A 77 10.86 47.41 -34.15
CA PHE A 77 11.53 46.84 -32.96
C PHE A 77 11.69 47.85 -31.81
N TYR A 78 11.93 49.13 -32.12
CA TYR A 78 12.02 50.19 -31.12
C TYR A 78 10.65 50.62 -30.57
N LYS A 79 9.56 50.41 -31.32
CA LYS A 79 8.18 50.68 -30.86
C LYS A 79 7.58 49.53 -30.06
N THR A 80 8.04 48.29 -30.29
CA THR A 80 7.50 47.07 -29.64
C THR A 80 7.34 47.23 -28.14
N GLY A 81 8.34 47.80 -27.44
CA GLY A 81 8.29 47.97 -25.99
C GLY A 81 7.10 48.79 -25.51
N ARG A 82 6.76 49.90 -26.20
CA ARG A 82 5.64 50.77 -25.82
C ARG A 82 4.28 50.18 -26.21
N GLU A 83 4.22 49.52 -27.38
CA GLU A 83 2.98 48.93 -27.88
C GLU A 83 2.53 47.73 -27.06
N VAL A 84 3.49 46.94 -26.58
CA VAL A 84 3.22 45.67 -25.89
C VAL A 84 3.13 45.83 -24.36
N GLU A 85 3.73 46.87 -23.77
CA GLU A 85 3.77 47.08 -22.32
C GLU A 85 2.38 47.06 -21.65
N GLN A 86 1.37 47.67 -22.26
CA GLN A 86 0.01 47.66 -21.71
C GLN A 86 -0.59 46.23 -21.68
N THR A 87 -0.36 45.44 -22.72
CA THR A 87 -0.80 44.05 -22.78
C THR A 87 -0.11 43.19 -21.72
N ILE A 88 1.18 43.43 -21.47
CA ILE A 88 1.93 42.69 -20.43
C ILE A 88 1.48 43.07 -19.03
N ILE A 89 1.15 44.35 -18.79
CA ILE A 89 0.64 44.83 -17.50
C ILE A 89 -0.76 44.27 -17.20
N GLN A 90 -1.64 44.19 -18.22
CA GLN A 90 -2.98 43.61 -18.07
C GLN A 90 -2.95 42.11 -17.73
N GLY A 91 -1.89 41.42 -18.13
CA GLY A 91 -1.68 40.00 -17.83
C GLY A 91 -2.44 39.06 -18.78
N PRO A 92 -2.14 37.75 -18.70
CA PRO A 92 -2.67 36.74 -19.62
C PRO A 92 -4.14 36.36 -19.40
N SER A 93 -4.79 36.85 -18.33
CA SER A 93 -6.19 36.56 -18.00
C SER A 93 -7.19 37.24 -18.94
N ALA A 94 -6.82 38.34 -19.61
CA ALA A 94 -7.70 39.06 -20.52
C ALA A 94 -7.80 38.39 -21.90
N SER A 95 -6.66 37.94 -22.45
CA SER A 95 -6.60 37.16 -23.68
C SER A 95 -5.23 36.48 -23.77
N LEU A 96 -5.19 35.17 -23.56
CA LEU A 96 -3.96 34.39 -23.61
C LEU A 96 -3.29 34.51 -24.99
N THR A 97 -4.07 34.40 -26.07
CA THR A 97 -3.55 34.48 -27.44
C THR A 97 -2.87 35.82 -27.73
N ASN A 98 -3.50 36.94 -27.37
CA ASN A 98 -2.90 38.28 -27.57
C ASN A 98 -1.66 38.48 -26.70
N TYR A 99 -1.68 37.94 -25.47
CA TYR A 99 -0.55 37.99 -24.56
C TYR A 99 0.65 37.20 -25.09
N LEU A 100 0.45 35.98 -25.60
CA LEU A 100 1.51 35.17 -26.19
C LEU A 100 2.09 35.81 -27.45
N GLN A 101 1.26 36.40 -28.32
CA GLN A 101 1.72 37.16 -29.48
C GLN A 101 2.56 38.37 -29.08
N ALA A 102 2.15 39.11 -28.05
CA ALA A 102 2.91 40.20 -27.45
C ALA A 102 4.30 39.72 -26.97
N MET A 103 4.34 38.56 -26.29
CA MET A 103 5.57 37.95 -25.80
C MET A 103 6.50 37.49 -26.94
N ASP A 104 5.97 36.93 -28.02
CA ASP A 104 6.74 36.60 -29.23
C ASP A 104 7.32 37.85 -29.87
N ARG A 105 6.55 38.94 -29.95
CA ARG A 105 7.02 40.23 -30.49
C ARG A 105 8.17 40.82 -29.68
N ILE A 106 8.10 40.73 -28.34
CA ILE A 106 9.20 41.12 -27.44
C ILE A 106 10.43 40.23 -27.68
N LYS A 107 10.23 38.91 -27.80
CA LYS A 107 11.31 37.95 -28.05
C LYS A 107 12.03 38.23 -29.37
N ASP A 108 11.29 38.43 -30.46
CA ASP A 108 11.86 38.74 -31.77
C ASP A 108 12.63 40.08 -31.74
N SER A 109 12.10 41.07 -31.03
CA SER A 109 12.79 42.36 -30.82
C SER A 109 14.08 42.19 -30.02
N LEU A 110 14.08 41.35 -28.98
CA LEU A 110 15.28 41.05 -28.19
C LEU A 110 16.34 40.31 -29.01
N VAL A 111 15.94 39.39 -29.90
CA VAL A 111 16.86 38.71 -30.83
C VAL A 111 17.50 39.72 -31.78
N TYR A 112 16.69 40.64 -32.34
CA TYR A 112 17.19 41.72 -33.21
C TYR A 112 18.20 42.62 -32.49
N PHE A 113 17.88 43.09 -31.26
CA PHE A 113 18.81 43.93 -30.49
C PHE A 113 20.07 43.17 -30.08
N ASN A 114 19.98 41.87 -29.75
CA ASN A 114 21.15 41.08 -29.41
C ASN A 114 22.12 40.89 -30.59
N GLN A 115 21.61 40.85 -31.83
CA GLN A 115 22.43 40.76 -33.04
C GLN A 115 23.05 42.10 -33.47
N ASN A 116 22.40 43.23 -33.16
CA ASN A 116 22.78 44.54 -33.71
C ASN A 116 23.35 45.51 -32.66
N ASN A 117 22.80 45.58 -31.44
CA ASN A 117 23.29 46.44 -30.36
C ASN A 117 22.72 46.03 -28.98
N THR A 118 23.57 45.45 -28.12
CA THR A 118 23.21 44.94 -26.78
C THR A 118 23.23 46.00 -25.67
N GLU A 119 23.86 47.15 -25.88
CA GLU A 119 24.01 48.21 -24.84
C GLU A 119 22.85 49.23 -24.86
N HIS A 120 21.86 49.03 -25.74
CA HIS A 120 20.75 49.95 -25.89
C HIS A 120 19.75 49.88 -24.71
N LEU A 121 19.27 51.04 -24.22
CA LEU A 121 18.31 51.13 -23.11
C LEU A 121 17.03 50.31 -23.35
N GLU A 122 16.56 50.26 -24.61
CA GLU A 122 15.38 49.46 -24.98
C GLU A 122 15.60 47.95 -24.84
N TYR A 123 16.85 47.46 -24.97
CA TYR A 123 17.15 46.04 -24.71
C TYR A 123 16.92 45.72 -23.23
N THR A 124 17.42 46.58 -22.31
CA THR A 124 17.18 46.43 -20.88
C THR A 124 15.69 46.50 -20.55
N ARG A 125 14.95 47.45 -21.14
CA ARG A 125 13.50 47.58 -20.95
C ARG A 125 12.75 46.33 -21.43
N LEU A 126 13.00 45.88 -22.66
CA LEU A 126 12.37 44.68 -23.23
C LEU A 126 12.73 43.43 -22.44
N SER A 127 13.96 43.33 -21.93
CA SER A 127 14.40 42.24 -21.05
C SER A 127 13.60 42.24 -19.74
N THR A 128 13.45 43.40 -19.08
CA THR A 128 12.63 43.49 -17.86
C THR A 128 11.15 43.16 -18.13
N LEU A 129 10.58 43.62 -19.24
CA LEU A 129 9.21 43.30 -19.67
C LEU A 129 9.05 41.80 -19.92
N LEU A 130 10.02 41.15 -20.59
CA LEU A 130 10.02 39.72 -20.81
C LEU A 130 10.09 38.94 -19.50
N SER A 131 10.96 39.33 -18.56
CA SER A 131 11.05 38.66 -17.26
C SER A 131 9.75 38.77 -16.46
N ASN A 132 9.16 39.97 -16.41
CA ASN A 132 7.88 40.19 -15.74
C ASN A 132 6.74 39.45 -16.45
N GLY A 133 6.79 39.38 -17.78
CA GLY A 133 5.81 38.68 -18.59
C GLY A 133 5.85 37.17 -18.39
N VAL A 134 7.05 36.57 -18.32
CA VAL A 134 7.26 35.14 -18.02
C VAL A 134 6.81 34.82 -16.59
N LYS A 135 7.13 35.66 -15.60
CA LYS A 135 6.64 35.50 -14.22
C LYS A 135 5.11 35.56 -14.14
N SER A 136 4.48 36.48 -14.86
CA SER A 136 3.02 36.60 -14.92
C SER A 136 2.38 35.40 -15.62
N LEU A 137 3.05 34.82 -16.62
CA LEU A 137 2.62 33.59 -17.29
C LEU A 137 2.69 32.37 -16.35
N HIS A 138 3.80 32.23 -15.61
CA HIS A 138 3.95 31.19 -14.58
C HIS A 138 2.90 31.31 -13.48
N LYS A 139 2.63 32.54 -13.01
CA LYS A 139 1.58 32.81 -12.02
C LYS A 139 0.19 32.45 -12.55
N TYR A 140 -0.13 32.86 -13.78
CA TYR A 140 -1.41 32.52 -14.40
C TYR A 140 -1.57 31.02 -14.62
N PHE A 141 -0.49 30.31 -14.97
CA PHE A 141 -0.50 28.85 -15.04
C PHE A 141 -0.87 28.23 -13.68
N ASP A 142 -0.24 28.69 -12.58
CA ASP A 142 -0.56 28.23 -11.22
C ASP A 142 -2.00 28.59 -10.80
N ASP A 143 -2.51 29.77 -11.18
CA ASP A 143 -3.89 30.21 -10.93
C ASP A 143 -4.90 29.30 -11.67
N VAL A 144 -4.63 28.98 -12.95
CA VAL A 144 -5.46 28.05 -13.74
C VAL A 144 -5.44 26.66 -13.12
N LEU A 145 -4.29 26.15 -12.66
CA LEU A 145 -4.21 24.88 -11.96
C LEU A 145 -5.04 24.90 -10.68
N SER A 146 -4.91 25.94 -9.86
CA SER A 146 -5.59 26.07 -8.56
C SER A 146 -7.11 26.20 -8.69
N GLN A 147 -7.59 26.83 -9.77
CA GLN A 147 -9.02 26.96 -10.06
C GLN A 147 -9.61 25.68 -10.66
N SER A 148 -8.83 24.95 -11.47
CA SER A 148 -9.30 23.78 -12.21
C SER A 148 -9.26 22.49 -11.40
N PHE A 149 -8.37 22.40 -10.41
CA PHE A 149 -8.10 21.16 -9.69
C PHE A 149 -8.34 21.30 -8.19
N THR A 150 -9.28 20.53 -7.67
CA THR A 150 -9.55 20.42 -6.24
C THR A 150 -9.20 19.03 -5.72
N PRO A 151 -8.92 18.88 -4.40
CA PRO A 151 -8.72 17.56 -3.80
C PRO A 151 -9.92 16.66 -4.07
N MET A 152 -9.68 15.37 -4.35
CA MET A 152 -10.77 14.42 -4.56
C MET A 152 -11.66 14.35 -3.31
N PRO A 153 -13.00 14.35 -3.44
CA PRO A 153 -13.89 14.21 -2.29
C PRO A 153 -13.60 12.92 -1.51
N SER A 154 -13.40 13.06 -0.20
CA SER A 154 -12.96 11.95 0.66
C SER A 154 -13.95 10.79 0.71
N ASP A 155 -15.26 11.04 0.63
CA ASP A 155 -16.28 9.98 0.55
C ASP A 155 -16.12 9.13 -0.72
N VAL A 156 -15.86 9.77 -1.85
CA VAL A 156 -15.71 9.06 -3.14
C VAL A 156 -14.44 8.22 -3.11
N LEU A 157 -13.31 8.80 -2.66
CA LEU A 157 -12.05 8.08 -2.57
C LEU A 157 -12.14 6.92 -1.57
N TYR A 158 -12.80 7.11 -0.43
CA TYR A 158 -13.06 6.07 0.56
C TYR A 158 -13.87 4.91 -0.05
N ARG A 159 -14.98 5.21 -0.73
CA ARG A 159 -15.80 4.18 -1.40
C ARG A 159 -15.06 3.43 -2.50
N LEU A 160 -14.19 4.11 -3.26
CA LEU A 160 -13.37 3.45 -4.27
C LEU A 160 -12.31 2.55 -3.64
N ALA A 161 -11.65 3.02 -2.57
CA ALA A 161 -10.68 2.25 -1.80
C ALA A 161 -11.30 0.98 -1.17
N GLU A 162 -12.54 1.07 -0.66
CA GLU A 162 -13.28 -0.09 -0.13
C GLU A 162 -13.81 -1.03 -1.22
N LYS A 163 -14.21 -0.53 -2.40
CA LYS A 163 -14.72 -1.39 -3.49
C LYS A 163 -13.65 -2.33 -4.06
N GLU A 164 -12.38 -1.95 -4.02
CA GLU A 164 -11.28 -2.86 -4.31
C GLU A 164 -11.19 -4.04 -3.32
N ASP A 165 -11.81 -3.97 -2.13
CA ASP A 165 -11.90 -5.10 -1.20
C ASP A 165 -12.90 -6.18 -1.66
N ALA A 166 -13.87 -5.85 -2.53
CA ALA A 166 -14.95 -6.76 -2.93
C ALA A 166 -14.58 -7.72 -4.08
N ILE A 167 -13.46 -7.49 -4.77
CA ILE A 167 -13.04 -8.29 -5.94
C ILE A 167 -12.38 -9.63 -5.52
N SER A 168 -12.20 -9.89 -4.22
CA SER A 168 -11.48 -11.08 -3.73
C SER A 168 -12.35 -12.29 -3.30
N LEU A 169 -13.64 -12.37 -3.66
CA LEU A 169 -14.52 -13.46 -3.18
C LEU A 169 -15.33 -14.26 -4.20
N ASP A 170 -15.20 -14.02 -5.51
CA ASP A 170 -15.81 -14.93 -6.50
C ASP A 170 -14.94 -15.02 -7.76
N GLY A 171 -14.39 -16.20 -8.02
CA GLY A 171 -13.51 -16.51 -9.14
C GLY A 171 -14.23 -16.59 -10.49
N THR A 172 -15.43 -16.03 -10.60
CA THR A 172 -16.26 -16.09 -11.81
C THR A 172 -17.05 -14.81 -11.98
N LYS A 173 -16.41 -13.80 -12.57
CA LYS A 173 -16.97 -12.78 -13.49
C LYS A 173 -15.91 -11.71 -13.74
N ALA A 174 -15.03 -11.98 -14.70
CA ALA A 174 -14.04 -11.01 -15.19
C ALA A 174 -14.61 -10.05 -16.26
N ASP A 175 -15.94 -10.01 -16.47
CA ASP A 175 -16.55 -9.33 -17.62
C ASP A 175 -17.33 -8.05 -17.29
N GLU A 176 -17.17 -7.48 -16.10
CA GLU A 176 -17.69 -6.12 -15.77
C GLU A 176 -16.58 -5.14 -15.34
N ALA A 177 -15.32 -5.42 -15.70
CA ALA A 177 -14.18 -4.53 -15.45
C ALA A 177 -14.12 -3.31 -16.40
N SER A 178 -15.19 -3.03 -17.15
CA SER A 178 -15.20 -2.03 -18.21
C SER A 178 -16.47 -1.18 -18.18
N THR A 179 -16.73 -0.44 -17.09
CA THR A 179 -17.53 0.83 -17.08
C THR A 179 -17.86 1.32 -15.66
N VAL A 180 -16.85 1.52 -14.82
CA VAL A 180 -16.92 2.72 -13.97
C VAL A 180 -15.85 3.63 -14.54
N SER A 181 -16.23 4.34 -15.60
CA SER A 181 -15.47 5.49 -16.05
C SER A 181 -15.20 6.30 -14.80
N LEU A 182 -13.93 6.32 -14.44
CA LEU A 182 -13.34 7.21 -13.47
C LEU A 182 -13.66 8.61 -14.01
N GLU A 183 -14.87 9.11 -13.72
CA GLU A 183 -15.37 10.41 -14.16
C GLU A 183 -14.26 11.40 -13.88
N CYS A 184 -13.64 11.86 -14.96
CA CYS A 184 -12.61 12.90 -14.96
C CYS A 184 -13.38 14.20 -15.17
N ASP A 185 -14.47 14.35 -14.41
CA ASP A 185 -15.57 15.24 -14.75
C ASP A 185 -15.47 16.49 -13.90
N SER A 186 -14.86 17.50 -14.52
CA SER A 186 -15.22 18.93 -14.42
C SER A 186 -14.11 19.85 -14.98
N ILE A 187 -13.07 19.34 -15.63
CA ILE A 187 -12.04 20.21 -16.22
C ILE A 187 -12.58 20.77 -17.54
N SER A 188 -12.74 22.09 -17.62
CA SER A 188 -13.14 22.79 -18.84
C SER A 188 -12.10 22.57 -19.94
N GLU A 189 -12.56 22.31 -21.17
CA GLU A 189 -11.69 22.20 -22.34
C GLU A 189 -10.92 23.50 -22.61
N GLU A 190 -11.46 24.65 -22.18
CA GLU A 190 -10.78 25.94 -22.22
C GLU A 190 -9.53 25.96 -21.32
N CYS A 191 -9.63 25.41 -20.10
CA CYS A 191 -8.50 25.31 -19.18
C CYS A 191 -7.40 24.41 -19.75
N ILE A 192 -7.78 23.30 -20.38
CA ILE A 192 -6.83 22.37 -21.03
C ILE A 192 -6.12 23.07 -22.18
N SER A 193 -6.85 23.77 -23.05
CA SER A 193 -6.26 24.55 -24.15
C SER A 193 -5.28 25.60 -23.62
N ASN A 194 -5.67 26.35 -22.58
CA ASN A 194 -4.81 27.36 -21.96
C ASN A 194 -3.51 26.78 -21.40
N LEU A 195 -3.59 25.66 -20.66
CA LEU A 195 -2.40 24.98 -20.11
C LEU A 195 -1.49 24.44 -21.22
N GLN A 196 -2.07 23.90 -22.30
CA GLN A 196 -1.33 23.41 -23.46
C GLN A 196 -0.65 24.55 -24.24
N GLU A 197 -1.35 25.66 -24.49
CA GLU A 197 -0.79 26.84 -25.16
C GLU A 197 0.37 27.44 -24.36
N ILE A 198 0.21 27.59 -23.04
CA ILE A 198 1.28 28.09 -22.16
C ILE A 198 2.48 27.13 -22.16
N SER A 199 2.24 25.82 -22.01
CA SER A 199 3.31 24.82 -21.97
C SER A 199 4.08 24.75 -23.30
N THR A 200 3.37 24.73 -24.43
CA THR A 200 3.98 24.71 -25.75
C THR A 200 4.77 25.98 -26.03
N TRP A 201 4.26 27.15 -25.62
CA TRP A 201 4.97 28.41 -25.76
C TRP A 201 6.25 28.45 -24.89
N LEU A 202 6.17 28.09 -23.60
CA LEU A 202 7.33 28.06 -22.70
C LEU A 202 8.43 27.09 -23.18
N ARG A 203 8.04 25.94 -23.73
CA ARG A 203 8.97 24.98 -24.35
C ARG A 203 9.67 25.58 -25.57
N LYS A 204 8.93 26.21 -26.49
CA LYS A 204 9.50 26.89 -27.68
C LYS A 204 10.40 28.06 -27.29
N ALA A 205 10.03 28.82 -26.25
CA ALA A 205 10.82 29.94 -25.75
C ALA A 205 12.17 29.45 -25.18
N THR A 206 12.15 28.33 -24.46
CA THR A 206 13.37 27.74 -23.88
C THR A 206 14.28 27.13 -24.95
N SER A 207 13.73 26.43 -25.94
CA SER A 207 14.52 25.73 -26.98
C SER A 207 15.25 26.68 -27.94
N LEU A 208 14.59 27.76 -28.37
CA LEU A 208 15.20 28.74 -29.27
C LEU A 208 16.43 29.41 -28.64
N VAL A 209 16.37 29.72 -27.35
CA VAL A 209 17.49 30.37 -26.66
C VAL A 209 18.69 29.43 -26.48
N THR A 210 18.43 28.13 -26.22
CA THR A 210 19.49 27.12 -26.15
C THR A 210 20.14 26.82 -27.50
N SER A 211 19.37 26.81 -28.60
CA SER A 211 19.92 26.58 -29.94
C SER A 211 20.80 27.74 -30.41
N THR A 212 20.45 28.99 -30.07
CA THR A 212 21.26 30.17 -30.42
C THR A 212 22.55 30.27 -29.60
N ALA A 213 22.56 29.77 -28.35
CA ALA A 213 23.72 29.82 -27.47
C ALA A 213 24.87 28.88 -27.89
N VAL A 214 24.54 27.78 -28.58
CA VAL A 214 25.53 26.78 -29.03
C VAL A 214 26.30 27.25 -30.27
N ALA A 215 25.74 28.16 -31.07
CA ALA A 215 26.31 28.62 -32.34
C ALA A 215 27.18 29.89 -32.23
N SER A 216 27.32 30.50 -31.04
CA SER A 216 27.82 31.87 -30.87
C SER A 216 29.16 31.98 -30.12
N THR A 217 29.86 33.11 -30.27
CA THR A 217 31.16 33.43 -29.66
C THR A 217 31.08 33.70 -28.14
N GLU A 218 32.21 33.75 -27.43
CA GLU A 218 32.30 33.79 -25.95
C GLU A 218 31.55 34.97 -25.28
N ALA A 219 31.44 36.12 -25.95
CA ALA A 219 30.69 37.28 -25.46
C ALA A 219 29.17 37.14 -25.67
N GLU A 220 28.76 36.59 -26.82
CA GLU A 220 27.37 36.26 -27.15
C GLU A 220 26.85 35.12 -26.25
N ARG A 221 27.71 34.18 -25.85
CA ARG A 221 27.34 33.15 -24.86
C ARG A 221 26.82 33.74 -23.56
N LYS A 222 27.40 34.83 -23.04
CA LYS A 222 26.95 35.46 -21.79
C LYS A 222 25.57 36.11 -21.91
N SER A 223 25.26 36.76 -23.03
CA SER A 223 23.92 37.38 -23.26
C SER A 223 22.85 36.32 -23.54
N HIS A 224 23.17 35.27 -24.30
CA HIS A 224 22.28 34.13 -24.50
C HIS A 224 22.05 33.32 -23.22
N HIS A 225 23.06 33.20 -22.35
CA HIS A 225 22.89 32.63 -21.01
C HIS A 225 21.96 33.47 -20.12
N HIS A 226 22.00 34.81 -20.24
CA HIS A 226 21.09 35.70 -19.50
C HIS A 226 19.62 35.48 -19.90
N LEU A 227 19.31 35.47 -21.20
CA LEU A 227 17.97 35.17 -21.71
C LEU A 227 17.53 33.75 -21.32
N ALA A 228 18.42 32.76 -21.42
CA ALA A 228 18.11 31.37 -21.06
C ALA A 228 17.83 31.24 -19.55
N ARG A 229 18.51 32.04 -18.73
CA ARG A 229 18.27 32.12 -17.29
C ARG A 229 16.94 32.79 -16.99
N MET A 230 16.50 33.78 -17.77
CA MET A 230 15.21 34.45 -17.56
C MET A 230 14.00 33.53 -17.80
N PHE A 231 14.07 32.63 -18.80
CA PHE A 231 13.03 31.62 -19.01
C PHE A 231 13.05 30.47 -17.98
N ARG A 232 14.13 30.37 -17.18
CA ARG A 232 14.27 29.43 -16.06
C ARG A 232 14.01 30.06 -14.69
N ALA A 233 14.12 31.39 -14.58
CA ALA A 233 13.99 32.17 -13.36
C ALA A 233 12.52 32.31 -12.93
N GLY A 234 11.95 31.21 -12.46
CA GLY A 234 10.58 31.11 -11.96
C GLY A 234 10.30 29.78 -11.26
N VAL A 235 11.08 28.75 -11.56
CA VAL A 235 11.03 27.45 -10.89
C VAL A 235 12.17 27.41 -9.89
N ALA A 236 11.87 27.19 -8.61
CA ALA A 236 12.89 26.98 -7.58
C ALA A 236 13.85 25.87 -8.03
N ASP A 237 15.14 26.00 -7.73
CA ASP A 237 16.14 24.93 -7.90
C ASP A 237 15.78 23.75 -6.98
N SER A 238 14.75 22.99 -7.36
CA SER A 238 14.32 21.80 -6.65
C SER A 238 15.26 20.66 -7.02
N ALA A 239 16.28 20.48 -6.18
CA ALA A 239 17.12 19.31 -6.01
C ALA A 239 17.22 18.36 -7.22
N SER A 240 18.15 18.65 -8.12
CA SER A 240 18.60 17.72 -9.15
C SER A 240 19.31 16.53 -8.51
N THR A 241 18.62 15.39 -8.37
CA THR A 241 19.29 14.12 -8.02
C THR A 241 19.67 13.30 -9.25
N GLU A 242 19.15 13.62 -10.44
CA GLU A 242 19.39 12.81 -11.65
C GLU A 242 19.56 13.62 -12.94
N GLY A 243 20.30 14.74 -12.95
CA GLY A 243 20.85 15.38 -14.17
C GLY A 243 19.87 15.85 -15.29
N TYR A 244 18.59 15.48 -15.24
CA TYR A 244 17.56 15.75 -16.23
C TYR A 244 16.62 16.81 -15.68
N GLN A 245 16.53 17.95 -16.37
CA GLN A 245 15.67 19.05 -15.98
C GLN A 245 14.35 18.97 -16.75
N LEU A 246 13.26 18.78 -16.01
CA LEU A 246 11.92 18.87 -16.59
C LEU A 246 11.63 20.31 -17.05
N PRO A 247 10.84 20.46 -18.13
CA PRO A 247 10.39 21.76 -18.60
C PRO A 247 9.65 22.54 -17.50
N PRO A 248 9.83 23.88 -17.40
CA PRO A 248 9.29 24.68 -16.30
C PRO A 248 7.79 24.48 -16.01
N SER A 249 6.95 24.43 -17.06
CA SER A 249 5.50 24.22 -16.92
C SER A 249 5.15 22.83 -16.37
N LEU A 250 5.91 21.80 -16.77
CA LEU A 250 5.71 20.44 -16.30
C LEU A 250 6.19 20.31 -14.84
N THR A 251 7.26 20.99 -14.46
CA THR A 251 7.71 21.05 -13.06
C THR A 251 6.68 21.74 -12.16
N GLN A 252 6.12 22.89 -12.57
CA GLN A 252 5.04 23.56 -11.83
C GLN A 252 3.82 22.66 -11.66
N TYR A 253 3.39 22.00 -12.73
CA TYR A 253 2.31 21.03 -12.68
C TYR A 253 2.61 19.91 -11.67
N CYS A 254 3.79 19.30 -11.74
CA CYS A 254 4.17 18.21 -10.84
C CYS A 254 4.20 18.67 -9.37
N GLU A 255 4.75 19.85 -9.08
CA GLU A 255 4.81 20.39 -7.72
C GLU A 255 3.41 20.65 -7.15
N PHE A 256 2.51 21.23 -7.95
CA PHE A 256 1.11 21.43 -7.57
C PHE A 256 0.39 20.10 -7.31
N ARG A 257 0.50 19.12 -8.24
CA ARG A 257 -0.16 17.81 -8.10
C ARG A 257 0.40 16.98 -6.96
N LYS A 258 1.70 17.06 -6.70
CA LYS A 258 2.37 16.45 -5.54
C LYS A 258 1.72 16.89 -4.22
N ASP A 259 1.50 18.19 -4.06
CA ASP A 259 0.88 18.74 -2.85
C ASP A 259 -0.61 18.39 -2.79
N LEU A 260 -1.31 18.43 -3.92
CA LEU A 260 -2.72 18.07 -4.03
C LEU A 260 -2.98 16.60 -3.64
N MET A 261 -2.16 15.68 -4.14
CA MET A 261 -2.27 14.25 -3.80
C MET A 261 -2.03 14.01 -2.31
N ARG A 262 -1.00 14.66 -1.75
CA ARG A 262 -0.70 14.59 -0.31
C ARG A 262 -1.88 15.08 0.52
N VAL A 263 -2.42 16.26 0.20
CA VAL A 263 -3.60 16.84 0.89
C VAL A 263 -4.82 15.92 0.76
N THR A 264 -5.03 15.31 -0.40
CA THR A 264 -6.15 14.39 -0.64
C THR A 264 -6.07 13.17 0.29
N LEU A 265 -4.89 12.58 0.45
CA LEU A 265 -4.69 11.45 1.37
C LEU A 265 -4.82 11.85 2.84
N VAL A 266 -4.38 13.05 3.23
CA VAL A 266 -4.58 13.57 4.59
C VAL A 266 -6.08 13.75 4.88
N LYS A 267 -6.83 14.36 3.95
CA LYS A 267 -8.29 14.52 4.08
C LYS A 267 -9.02 13.18 4.13
N LEU A 268 -8.55 12.18 3.39
CA LEU A 268 -9.10 10.82 3.47
C LEU A 268 -9.00 10.27 4.91
N ARG A 269 -7.84 10.43 5.57
CA ARG A 269 -7.67 10.00 6.97
C ARG A 269 -8.56 10.77 7.93
N GLU A 270 -8.66 12.08 7.77
CA GLU A 270 -9.54 12.91 8.59
C GLU A 270 -10.99 12.46 8.44
N TYR A 271 -11.43 12.18 7.21
CA TYR A 271 -12.76 11.65 6.93
C TYR A 271 -13.01 10.31 7.64
N GLN A 272 -12.07 9.37 7.59
CA GLN A 272 -12.20 8.09 8.31
C GLN A 272 -12.30 8.30 9.83
N LYS A 273 -11.43 9.15 10.41
CA LYS A 273 -11.53 9.53 11.83
C LYS A 273 -12.92 10.11 12.16
N THR A 274 -13.52 10.90 11.27
CA THR A 274 -14.89 11.42 11.49
C THR A 274 -15.96 10.32 11.45
N LEU A 275 -15.85 9.34 10.54
CA LEU A 275 -16.78 8.20 10.46
C LEU A 275 -16.76 7.38 11.74
N GLU A 276 -15.56 7.12 12.28
CA GLU A 276 -15.38 6.38 13.54
C GLU A 276 -15.99 7.12 14.73
N ASN A 277 -15.74 8.43 14.84
CA ASN A 277 -16.30 9.27 15.90
C ASN A 277 -17.83 9.31 15.84
N ASN A 278 -18.41 9.38 14.64
CA ASN A 278 -19.86 9.35 14.43
C ASN A 278 -20.45 7.98 14.77
N ALA A 279 -19.76 6.88 14.47
CA ALA A 279 -20.18 5.53 14.82
C ALA A 279 -20.14 5.26 16.34
N GLN A 280 -19.23 5.93 17.07
CA GLN A 280 -19.05 5.77 18.51
C GLN A 280 -20.08 6.58 19.34
N ASN A 281 -20.78 7.57 18.75
CA ASN A 281 -21.79 8.41 19.41
C ASN A 281 -23.21 8.25 18.82
N PRO A 282 -23.94 7.14 19.09
CA PRO A 282 -25.29 6.95 18.57
C PRO A 282 -26.41 7.67 19.36
N ARG A 283 -26.10 8.53 20.34
CA ARG A 283 -27.11 9.20 21.18
C ARG A 283 -27.53 10.56 20.61
N GLY A 284 -28.53 10.54 19.75
CA GLY A 284 -29.18 11.75 19.27
C GLY A 284 -30.39 11.54 18.35
N ARG A 285 -31.34 10.64 18.66
CA ARG A 285 -32.71 10.68 18.10
C ARG A 285 -33.74 10.13 19.10
N PRO A 286 -34.84 10.84 19.39
CA PRO A 286 -35.89 10.35 20.28
C PRO A 286 -36.99 9.59 19.52
N GLY A 287 -37.42 8.46 20.11
CA GLY A 287 -38.78 7.91 20.01
C GLY A 287 -39.18 7.12 18.75
N SER A 288 -39.15 5.79 18.81
CA SER A 288 -40.36 4.96 18.72
C SER A 288 -40.04 3.48 18.95
N THR A 289 -40.98 2.80 19.57
CA THR A 289 -40.96 1.44 20.11
C THR A 289 -41.25 0.35 19.08
N SER A 290 -40.76 -0.88 19.39
CA SER A 290 -41.18 -2.22 18.90
C SER A 290 -40.93 -2.55 17.42
N SER A 291 -40.52 -3.75 16.97
CA SER A 291 -40.14 -5.03 17.60
C SER A 291 -39.67 -6.00 16.49
N GLN A 292 -38.65 -6.81 16.81
CA GLN A 292 -38.34 -8.16 16.32
C GLN A 292 -37.86 -8.46 14.87
N LEU A 293 -36.69 -9.12 14.88
CA LEU A 293 -36.18 -10.21 14.03
C LEU A 293 -35.79 -9.92 12.56
N ASN A 294 -34.48 -9.88 12.30
CA ASN A 294 -33.89 -10.75 11.29
C ASN A 294 -32.40 -11.04 11.55
N ILE A 295 -32.07 -12.32 11.39
CA ILE A 295 -30.74 -12.93 11.40
C ILE A 295 -30.09 -12.72 10.02
N SER A 296 -28.75 -12.82 9.99
CA SER A 296 -27.82 -12.90 8.86
C SER A 296 -27.42 -11.60 8.15
N THR A 297 -26.31 -11.02 8.60
CA THR A 297 -25.25 -10.49 7.73
C THR A 297 -23.92 -10.69 8.43
N THR A 298 -23.08 -11.53 7.83
CA THR A 298 -21.65 -11.67 8.07
C THR A 298 -20.94 -10.36 7.74
N GLY A 299 -19.91 -10.02 8.51
CA GLY A 299 -18.92 -8.99 8.13
C GLY A 299 -19.27 -7.55 8.50
N LYS A 300 -19.14 -7.18 9.78
CA LYS A 300 -18.74 -5.82 10.16
C LYS A 300 -17.46 -5.91 10.95
N ARG A 301 -16.34 -5.56 10.29
CA ARG A 301 -15.04 -5.31 10.92
C ARG A 301 -15.27 -4.22 11.96
N ARG A 302 -15.21 -4.60 13.24
CA ARG A 302 -15.02 -3.64 14.32
C ARG A 302 -13.52 -3.49 14.46
N GLY A 303 -13.00 -2.27 14.30
CA GLY A 303 -11.69 -1.91 14.82
C GLY A 303 -11.62 -2.37 16.28
N LEU A 304 -10.80 -3.40 16.53
CA LEU A 304 -10.58 -3.88 17.88
C LEU A 304 -9.79 -2.79 18.62
N LYS A 305 -10.49 -1.93 19.38
CA LYS A 305 -9.87 -1.34 20.56
C LYS A 305 -9.43 -2.52 21.43
N ALA A 306 -8.12 -2.71 21.48
CA ALA A 306 -7.45 -3.79 22.16
C ALA A 306 -7.89 -3.91 23.62
N VAL A 307 -8.65 -4.97 23.93
CA VAL A 307 -8.61 -5.54 25.27
C VAL A 307 -7.28 -6.25 25.36
N GLY A 308 -6.25 -5.54 25.82
CA GLY A 308 -4.88 -6.03 25.84
C GLY A 308 -4.75 -7.32 26.63
N ILE A 309 -4.17 -8.34 26.00
CA ILE A 309 -3.69 -9.54 26.69
C ILE A 309 -2.45 -9.10 27.47
N VAL A 310 -2.59 -8.90 28.78
CA VAL A 310 -1.51 -8.44 29.65
C VAL A 310 -0.85 -9.65 30.28
N TRP A 311 0.39 -9.92 29.88
CA TRP A 311 1.20 -11.06 30.35
C TRP A 311 1.79 -10.87 31.74
N ASP A 312 1.93 -9.61 32.18
CA ASP A 312 2.31 -9.22 33.53
C ASP A 312 1.62 -7.90 33.90
N ALA A 313 0.79 -7.92 34.95
CA ALA A 313 0.10 -6.73 35.45
C ALA A 313 1.07 -5.61 35.89
N ASN A 314 2.34 -5.94 36.19
CA ASN A 314 3.37 -4.97 36.56
C ASN A 314 3.96 -4.19 35.38
N SER A 315 3.74 -4.63 34.12
CA SER A 315 4.21 -3.93 32.91
C SER A 315 3.48 -2.61 32.63
N ARG A 316 2.43 -2.27 33.40
CA ARG A 316 1.70 -0.99 33.28
C ARG A 316 2.47 0.24 33.76
N ARG A 317 3.58 0.09 34.48
CA ARG A 317 4.16 1.18 35.30
C ARG A 317 5.15 2.14 34.62
N GLY A 318 5.21 2.18 33.28
CA GLY A 318 6.19 3.04 32.60
C GLY A 318 5.83 3.49 31.20
N VAL A 319 4.60 3.95 30.93
CA VAL A 319 4.26 4.40 29.56
C VAL A 319 3.22 5.54 29.57
N ALA A 320 3.56 6.72 30.08
CA ALA A 320 2.69 7.89 29.94
C ALA A 320 3.09 8.81 28.77
N ASN A 321 4.37 8.79 28.35
CA ASN A 321 4.88 9.66 27.28
C ASN A 321 4.90 8.98 25.90
N ASP A 322 4.86 7.65 25.86
CA ASP A 322 5.02 6.82 24.64
C ASP A 322 3.69 6.46 23.95
N ILE A 323 2.56 6.77 24.59
CA ILE A 323 1.20 6.46 24.12
C ILE A 323 0.77 7.37 22.97
N ARG A 324 1.27 8.61 22.92
CA ARG A 324 0.90 9.59 21.89
C ARG A 324 1.26 9.16 20.46
N ASP A 325 2.40 8.47 20.28
CA ASP A 325 2.81 7.95 18.96
C ASP A 325 2.04 6.70 18.52
N VAL A 326 1.36 6.01 19.45
CA VAL A 326 0.63 4.76 19.18
C VAL A 326 -0.85 5.04 18.95
N ASP A 327 -1.43 6.03 19.64
CA ASP A 327 -2.83 6.41 19.50
C ASP A 327 -3.17 7.00 18.10
N ASP A 328 -2.17 7.47 17.35
CA ASP A 328 -2.35 7.98 15.98
C ASP A 328 -2.20 6.90 14.89
N LEU A 329 -1.71 5.70 15.23
CA LEU A 329 -1.51 4.61 14.29
C LEU A 329 -2.75 3.72 14.21
N ASP A 330 -3.47 3.83 13.10
CA ASP A 330 -4.57 2.92 12.77
C ASP A 330 -4.28 2.14 11.48
N SER A 331 -4.25 0.81 11.59
CA SER A 331 -3.90 -0.05 10.47
C SER A 331 -4.94 0.02 9.34
N GLU A 332 -6.22 0.24 9.65
CA GLU A 332 -7.28 0.37 8.64
C GLU A 332 -7.17 1.72 7.89
N HIS A 333 -6.79 2.79 8.58
CA HIS A 333 -6.47 4.07 7.93
C HIS A 333 -5.25 3.94 6.99
N TYR A 334 -4.24 3.18 7.41
CA TYR A 334 -3.06 2.93 6.57
C TYR A 334 -3.42 2.10 5.32
N THR A 335 -4.17 1.02 5.47
CA THR A 335 -4.58 0.17 4.32
C THR A 335 -5.45 0.95 3.34
N THR A 336 -6.34 1.80 3.82
CA THR A 336 -7.17 2.66 2.97
C THR A 336 -6.32 3.72 2.26
N SER A 337 -5.36 4.32 2.97
CA SER A 337 -4.42 5.28 2.38
C SER A 337 -3.56 4.66 1.27
N LEU A 338 -3.14 3.39 1.44
CA LEU A 338 -2.38 2.64 0.42
C LEU A 338 -3.19 2.46 -0.86
N SER A 339 -4.46 2.10 -0.71
CA SER A 339 -5.42 1.93 -1.82
C SER A 339 -5.69 3.26 -2.52
N GLY A 340 -5.99 4.30 -1.73
CA GLY A 340 -6.19 5.64 -2.23
C GLY A 340 -4.97 6.17 -2.99
N PHE A 341 -3.76 5.87 -2.52
CA PHE A 341 -2.52 6.24 -3.21
C PHE A 341 -2.41 5.60 -4.60
N LEU A 342 -2.69 4.29 -4.73
CA LEU A 342 -2.67 3.63 -6.04
C LEU A 342 -3.74 4.17 -6.99
N ILE A 343 -4.96 4.39 -6.48
CA ILE A 343 -6.06 4.97 -7.26
C ILE A 343 -5.67 6.37 -7.76
N LEU A 344 -5.04 7.19 -6.92
CA LEU A 344 -4.59 8.53 -7.29
C LEU A 344 -3.48 8.47 -8.34
N ILE A 345 -2.53 7.52 -8.28
CA ILE A 345 -1.50 7.35 -9.32
C ILE A 345 -2.13 7.04 -10.67
N GLU A 346 -3.08 6.10 -10.71
CA GLU A 346 -3.76 5.74 -11.96
C GLU A 346 -4.56 6.92 -12.53
N ARG A 347 -5.16 7.74 -11.66
CA ARG A 347 -5.80 9.00 -12.04
C ARG A 347 -4.81 10.02 -12.60
N GLU A 348 -3.64 10.19 -11.99
CA GLU A 348 -2.59 11.08 -12.51
C GLU A 348 -2.11 10.63 -13.88
N ARG A 349 -2.04 9.32 -14.12
CA ARG A 349 -1.69 8.75 -15.43
C ARG A 349 -2.67 9.18 -16.51
N LEU A 350 -3.97 8.99 -16.25
CA LEU A 350 -5.04 9.40 -17.17
C LEU A 350 -5.08 10.92 -17.37
N LEU A 351 -4.84 11.69 -16.32
CA LEU A 351 -4.86 13.15 -16.37
C LEU A 351 -3.68 13.71 -17.17
N LEU A 352 -2.46 13.22 -16.93
CA LEU A 352 -1.27 13.69 -17.65
C LEU A 352 -1.36 13.35 -19.15
N ASP A 353 -1.92 12.18 -19.49
CA ASP A 353 -2.21 11.77 -20.87
C ASP A 353 -3.24 12.70 -21.54
N ARG A 354 -4.32 13.05 -20.82
CA ARG A 354 -5.33 14.01 -21.31
C ARG A 354 -4.76 15.43 -21.51
N LEU A 355 -3.94 15.90 -20.58
CA LEU A 355 -3.36 17.25 -20.64
C LEU A 355 -2.27 17.38 -21.72
N LYS A 356 -1.62 16.27 -22.12
CA LYS A 356 -0.51 16.26 -23.11
C LYS A 356 0.63 17.23 -22.78
N LEU A 357 0.89 17.44 -21.49
CA LEU A 357 1.97 18.32 -21.03
C LEU A 357 3.35 17.69 -21.19
N ALA A 358 3.46 16.36 -21.16
CA ALA A 358 4.69 15.63 -21.43
C ALA A 358 4.77 15.21 -22.91
N VAL A 359 5.92 15.40 -23.54
CA VAL A 359 6.09 15.15 -24.98
C VAL A 359 6.51 13.70 -25.27
N ASN A 360 7.15 13.05 -24.31
CA ASN A 360 7.66 11.69 -24.45
C ASN A 360 7.46 10.88 -23.16
N SER A 361 7.63 9.55 -23.26
CA SER A 361 7.46 8.64 -22.12
C SER A 361 8.41 8.96 -20.97
N HIS A 362 9.63 9.44 -21.27
CA HIS A 362 10.64 9.75 -20.26
C HIS A 362 10.22 10.93 -19.37
N GLU A 363 9.75 12.03 -19.95
CA GLU A 363 9.18 13.17 -19.20
C GLU A 363 7.98 12.73 -18.34
N ALA A 364 7.12 11.86 -18.87
CA ALA A 364 5.97 11.34 -18.12
C ALA A 364 6.41 10.50 -16.90
N HIS A 365 7.39 9.59 -17.07
CA HIS A 365 7.93 8.80 -15.96
C HIS A 365 8.53 9.68 -14.84
N PHE A 366 9.31 10.70 -15.21
CA PHE A 366 9.87 11.65 -14.25
C PHE A 366 8.78 12.47 -13.55
N ALA A 367 7.74 12.89 -14.29
CA ALA A 367 6.61 13.61 -13.72
C ALA A 367 5.87 12.78 -12.67
N TYR A 368 5.54 11.51 -12.97
CA TYR A 368 4.89 10.63 -12.00
C TYR A 368 5.73 10.42 -10.74
N SER A 369 7.04 10.21 -10.90
CA SER A 369 7.98 10.06 -9.78
C SER A 369 7.97 11.29 -8.85
N LEU A 370 7.97 12.51 -9.43
CA LEU A 370 7.95 13.75 -8.67
C LEU A 370 6.61 13.96 -7.94
N ILE A 371 5.49 13.67 -8.62
CA ILE A 371 4.14 13.76 -8.04
C ILE A 371 3.99 12.80 -6.85
N CYS A 372 4.49 11.57 -6.98
CA CYS A 372 4.40 10.54 -5.93
C CYS A 372 5.27 10.79 -4.71
N ARG A 373 6.34 11.58 -4.84
CA ARG A 373 7.45 11.64 -3.86
C ARG A 373 7.01 11.96 -2.43
N SER A 374 6.16 12.97 -2.22
CA SER A 374 5.75 13.42 -0.88
C SER A 374 4.84 12.39 -0.19
N SER A 375 3.82 11.93 -0.90
CA SER A 375 2.85 10.95 -0.41
C SER A 375 3.51 9.59 -0.15
N LEU A 376 4.44 9.18 -1.03
CA LEU A 376 5.27 8.01 -0.81
C LEU A 376 6.09 8.14 0.48
N ALA A 377 6.76 9.28 0.69
CA ALA A 377 7.58 9.50 1.88
C ALA A 377 6.76 9.43 3.18
N ASP A 378 5.55 10.00 3.19
CA ASP A 378 4.63 9.91 4.33
C ASP A 378 4.22 8.44 4.59
N LEU A 379 3.81 7.70 3.55
CA LEU A 379 3.44 6.28 3.65
C LEU A 379 4.61 5.40 4.13
N MET A 380 5.83 5.67 3.68
CA MET A 380 7.03 4.94 4.12
C MET A 380 7.39 5.26 5.57
N THR A 381 7.22 6.52 5.99
CA THR A 381 7.51 6.96 7.36
C THR A 381 6.55 6.33 8.36
N GLU A 382 5.26 6.30 8.04
CA GLU A 382 4.25 5.64 8.86
C GLU A 382 4.40 4.11 8.84
N GLY A 383 4.65 3.51 7.67
CA GLY A 383 4.97 2.09 7.57
C GLY A 383 6.16 1.73 8.48
N GLY A 384 7.23 2.53 8.44
CA GLY A 384 8.36 2.39 9.38
C GLY A 384 7.97 2.53 10.86
N SER A 385 6.93 3.30 11.18
CA SER A 385 6.41 3.45 12.54
C SER A 385 5.74 2.17 13.05
N TYR A 386 5.05 1.42 12.19
CA TYR A 386 4.53 0.09 12.55
C TYR A 386 5.63 -0.92 12.86
N VAL A 387 6.73 -0.91 12.11
CA VAL A 387 7.90 -1.77 12.40
C VAL A 387 8.46 -1.45 13.79
N ARG A 388 8.67 -0.15 14.09
CA ARG A 388 9.13 0.29 15.41
C ARG A 388 8.13 -0.02 16.53
N LEU A 389 6.83 0.08 16.25
CA LEU A 389 5.78 -0.31 17.19
C LEU A 389 5.90 -1.78 17.56
N MET A 390 6.07 -2.68 16.58
CA MET A 390 6.24 -4.11 16.85
C MET A 390 7.49 -4.41 17.69
N SER A 391 8.61 -3.71 17.45
CA SER A 391 9.79 -3.84 18.30
C SER A 391 9.51 -3.47 19.76
N ARG A 392 8.69 -2.44 20.01
CA ARG A 392 8.24 -2.06 21.37
C ARG A 392 7.25 -3.07 21.97
N VAL A 393 6.33 -3.58 21.15
CA VAL A 393 5.34 -4.61 21.54
C VAL A 393 6.03 -5.86 22.09
N ILE A 394 7.12 -6.30 21.47
CA ILE A 394 7.91 -7.44 21.96
C ILE A 394 8.40 -7.19 23.40
N GLY A 395 8.90 -5.98 23.69
CA GLY A 395 9.36 -5.60 25.03
C GLY A 395 8.23 -5.52 26.07
N ARG A 396 7.00 -5.19 25.65
CA ARG A 396 5.82 -5.10 26.53
C ARG A 396 5.07 -6.43 26.69
N GLY A 397 5.32 -7.40 25.83
CA GLY A 397 4.55 -8.66 25.77
C GLY A 397 3.16 -8.51 25.16
N GLU A 398 2.88 -7.44 24.43
CA GLU A 398 1.54 -7.11 23.88
C GLU A 398 1.32 -7.72 22.48
N PHE A 399 1.68 -8.99 22.28
CA PHE A 399 1.79 -9.62 20.95
C PHE A 399 0.53 -9.56 20.08
N TYR A 400 -0.65 -9.40 20.68
CA TYR A 400 -1.90 -9.24 19.95
C TYR A 400 -1.89 -8.05 18.97
N MET A 401 -1.05 -7.03 19.21
CA MET A 401 -0.86 -5.89 18.31
C MET A 401 -0.23 -6.27 16.96
N LEU A 402 0.33 -7.48 16.84
CA LEU A 402 0.82 -8.03 15.57
C LEU A 402 -0.27 -8.05 14.49
N VAL A 403 -1.55 -8.17 14.89
CA VAL A 403 -2.71 -8.10 13.98
C VAL A 403 -2.73 -6.82 13.15
N SER A 404 -2.28 -5.68 13.69
CA SER A 404 -2.19 -4.42 12.95
C SER A 404 -1.21 -4.53 11.77
N LEU A 405 -0.03 -5.11 12.00
CA LEU A 405 0.96 -5.30 10.95
C LEU A 405 0.53 -6.37 9.93
N LEU A 406 -0.14 -7.43 10.39
CA LEU A 406 -0.70 -8.47 9.51
C LEU A 406 -1.83 -7.92 8.63
N THR A 407 -2.63 -6.98 9.13
CA THR A 407 -3.67 -6.29 8.37
C THR A 407 -3.07 -5.46 7.24
N ILE A 408 -1.97 -4.76 7.51
CA ILE A 408 -1.23 -4.02 6.49
C ILE A 408 -0.61 -4.98 5.47
N MET A 409 0.05 -6.05 5.93
CA MET A 409 0.64 -7.05 5.05
C MET A 409 -0.39 -7.71 4.14
N ARG A 410 -1.60 -7.98 4.66
CA ARG A 410 -2.72 -8.47 3.86
C ARG A 410 -3.06 -7.50 2.73
N ARG A 411 -3.18 -6.21 3.02
CA ARG A 411 -3.50 -5.22 1.99
C ARG A 411 -2.41 -5.13 0.92
N PHE A 412 -1.13 -5.27 1.29
CA PHE A 412 -0.05 -5.36 0.30
C PHE A 412 -0.20 -6.56 -0.63
N ILE A 413 -0.58 -7.74 -0.10
CA ILE A 413 -0.84 -8.93 -0.91
C ILE A 413 -2.04 -8.70 -1.84
N ASP A 414 -3.15 -8.19 -1.31
CA ASP A 414 -4.37 -7.95 -2.08
C ASP A 414 -4.14 -6.93 -3.21
N LEU A 415 -3.37 -5.87 -2.95
CA LEU A 415 -3.00 -4.84 -3.92
C LEU A 415 -1.81 -5.20 -4.81
N SER A 416 -1.19 -6.36 -4.63
CA SER A 416 0.03 -6.73 -5.37
C SER A 416 -0.11 -6.67 -6.90
N PRO A 417 -1.24 -7.07 -7.53
CA PRO A 417 -1.43 -6.90 -8.96
C PRO A 417 -1.37 -5.43 -9.40
N SER A 418 -2.04 -4.54 -8.66
CA SER A 418 -2.05 -3.10 -8.91
C SER A 418 -0.66 -2.48 -8.72
N PHE A 419 0.11 -2.93 -7.73
CA PHE A 419 1.50 -2.52 -7.56
C PHE A 419 2.37 -2.92 -8.75
N VAL A 420 2.26 -4.17 -9.23
CA VAL A 420 3.04 -4.65 -10.39
C VAL A 420 2.78 -3.80 -11.63
N GLU A 421 1.52 -3.44 -11.89
CA GLU A 421 1.19 -2.55 -13.02
C GLU A 421 1.71 -1.13 -12.79
N THR A 422 1.53 -0.60 -11.57
CA THR A 422 2.01 0.72 -11.20
C THR A 422 3.53 0.84 -11.33
N PHE A 423 4.31 -0.21 -11.02
CA PHE A 423 5.77 -0.18 -11.15
C PHE A 423 6.26 -0.13 -12.59
N LYS A 424 5.47 -0.61 -13.56
CA LYS A 424 5.79 -0.41 -14.98
C LYS A 424 5.70 1.06 -15.37
N ILE A 425 4.80 1.80 -14.73
CA ILE A 425 4.57 3.24 -14.96
C ILE A 425 5.53 4.10 -14.11
N VAL A 426 5.77 3.73 -12.86
CA VAL A 426 6.58 4.49 -11.90
C VAL A 426 7.57 3.54 -11.22
N SER A 427 8.67 3.25 -11.93
CA SER A 427 9.68 2.28 -11.47
C SER A 427 10.36 2.68 -10.16
N THR A 428 10.44 3.99 -9.87
CA THR A 428 11.03 4.53 -8.62
C THR A 428 10.26 4.12 -7.36
N LEU A 429 9.01 3.67 -7.47
CA LEU A 429 8.22 3.16 -6.34
C LEU A 429 8.56 1.71 -5.96
N SER A 430 9.12 0.93 -6.90
CA SER A 430 9.33 -0.50 -6.73
C SER A 430 10.24 -0.81 -5.55
N GLN A 431 11.39 -0.13 -5.48
CA GLN A 431 12.39 -0.38 -4.43
C GLN A 431 11.88 0.01 -3.02
N PRO A 432 11.35 1.24 -2.77
CA PRO A 432 10.83 1.60 -1.45
C PRO A 432 9.71 0.69 -0.94
N MET A 433 8.79 0.30 -1.83
CA MET A 433 7.68 -0.59 -1.49
C MET A 433 8.18 -2.01 -1.18
N THR A 434 9.11 -2.51 -1.98
CA THR A 434 9.75 -3.82 -1.77
C THR A 434 10.50 -3.85 -0.43
N ASP A 435 11.26 -2.80 -0.12
CA ASP A 435 11.97 -2.69 1.15
C ASP A 435 11.01 -2.61 2.34
N LEU A 436 9.87 -1.94 2.20
CA LEU A 436 8.86 -1.87 3.24
C LEU A 436 8.19 -3.24 3.49
N VAL A 437 7.77 -3.94 2.44
CA VAL A 437 7.22 -5.31 2.55
C VAL A 437 8.22 -6.24 3.22
N ASN A 438 9.49 -6.19 2.79
CA ASN A 438 10.55 -7.01 3.38
C ASN A 438 10.77 -6.71 4.87
N ARG A 439 10.68 -5.44 5.28
CA ARG A 439 10.73 -5.06 6.70
C ARG A 439 9.52 -5.57 7.47
N PHE A 440 8.32 -5.49 6.90
CA PHE A 440 7.09 -6.01 7.53
C PHE A 440 7.16 -7.52 7.75
N ARG A 441 7.46 -8.31 6.72
CA ARG A 441 7.55 -9.77 6.87
C ARG A 441 8.67 -10.19 7.83
N ALA A 442 9.83 -9.52 7.79
CA ALA A 442 10.90 -9.78 8.75
C ALA A 442 10.46 -9.48 10.20
N GLN A 443 9.80 -8.34 10.41
CA GLN A 443 9.31 -7.95 11.73
C GLN A 443 8.18 -8.87 12.23
N ILE A 444 7.28 -9.35 11.36
CA ILE A 444 6.27 -10.36 11.69
C ILE A 444 6.97 -11.61 12.21
N LYS A 445 7.95 -12.14 11.48
CA LYS A 445 8.72 -13.33 11.88
C LYS A 445 9.43 -13.14 13.22
N VAL A 446 10.14 -12.02 13.40
CA VAL A 446 10.82 -11.70 14.67
C VAL A 446 9.83 -11.64 15.84
N THR A 447 8.64 -11.07 15.63
CA THR A 447 7.60 -10.97 16.67
C THR A 447 7.05 -12.36 17.04
N LEU A 448 6.83 -13.22 16.05
CA LEU A 448 6.39 -14.60 16.25
C LEU A 448 7.45 -15.47 16.95
N ASP A 449 8.72 -15.28 16.61
CA ASP A 449 9.85 -15.96 17.28
C ASP A 449 10.02 -15.48 18.72
N ALA A 450 9.88 -14.17 18.96
CA ALA A 450 9.92 -13.61 20.32
C ALA A 450 8.76 -14.13 21.18
N PHE A 451 7.56 -14.29 20.60
CA PHE A 451 6.44 -14.92 21.29
C PHE A 451 6.76 -16.36 21.72
N LEU A 452 7.34 -17.16 20.81
CA LEU A 452 7.80 -18.51 21.11
C LEU A 452 8.88 -18.56 22.19
N GLN A 453 9.79 -17.57 22.22
CA GLN A 453 10.82 -17.47 23.25
C GLN A 453 10.22 -17.16 24.63
N GLN A 454 9.18 -16.32 24.70
CA GLN A 454 8.49 -16.04 25.95
C GLN A 454 7.69 -17.23 26.48
N LEU A 455 7.49 -18.27 25.67
CA LEU A 455 6.81 -19.51 26.08
C LEU A 455 7.75 -20.61 26.57
N GLN A 456 9.07 -20.41 26.57
CA GLN A 456 10.00 -21.44 27.00
C GLN A 456 9.81 -21.83 28.48
N PRO A 457 10.10 -23.08 28.87
CA PRO A 457 9.97 -23.51 30.26
C PRO A 457 10.74 -22.60 31.23
N GLY A 458 10.08 -22.18 32.32
CA GLY A 458 10.69 -21.30 33.34
C GLY A 458 10.50 -19.80 33.12
N THR A 459 9.85 -19.39 32.03
CA THR A 459 9.47 -17.99 31.80
C THR A 459 8.15 -17.61 32.48
N GLY A 460 7.96 -16.31 32.72
CA GLY A 460 6.74 -15.74 33.30
C GLY A 460 6.54 -16.06 34.79
N SER A 461 5.36 -15.71 35.32
CA SER A 461 5.03 -15.94 36.73
C SER A 461 5.08 -17.43 37.09
N SER A 462 5.69 -17.76 38.23
CA SER A 462 5.67 -19.12 38.80
C SER A 462 4.38 -19.42 39.57
N GLN A 463 3.45 -18.46 39.68
CA GLN A 463 2.19 -18.68 40.37
C GLN A 463 1.32 -19.65 39.58
N VAL A 464 0.78 -20.65 40.28
CA VAL A 464 -0.14 -21.64 39.72
C VAL A 464 -1.45 -21.65 40.55
N PRO A 465 -2.61 -21.94 39.94
CA PRO A 465 -3.87 -22.00 40.67
C PRO A 465 -3.84 -23.07 41.77
N PRO A 466 -4.16 -22.76 43.03
CA PRO A 466 -4.04 -23.75 44.13
C PRO A 466 -4.94 -24.98 43.92
N ASP A 467 -6.00 -24.86 43.13
CA ASP A 467 -6.96 -25.92 42.81
C ASP A 467 -6.63 -26.71 41.53
N ALA A 468 -5.42 -26.54 40.99
CA ALA A 468 -4.94 -27.21 39.78
C ALA A 468 -5.78 -26.94 38.51
N THR A 469 -6.51 -25.83 38.44
CA THR A 469 -7.29 -25.42 37.26
C THR A 469 -6.41 -24.94 36.09
N VAL A 470 -7.05 -24.59 34.97
CA VAL A 470 -6.38 -24.08 33.77
C VAL A 470 -5.63 -22.79 34.09
N HIS A 471 -4.37 -22.72 33.68
CA HIS A 471 -3.52 -21.55 33.89
C HIS A 471 -3.85 -20.45 32.86
N GLU A 472 -3.81 -19.19 33.26
CA GLU A 472 -4.14 -18.04 32.40
C GLU A 472 -3.27 -17.97 31.13
N LEU A 473 -1.97 -18.30 31.26
CA LEU A 473 -1.05 -18.47 30.13
C LEU A 473 -1.66 -19.33 29.01
N THR A 474 -2.28 -20.46 29.35
CA THR A 474 -2.88 -21.39 28.38
C THR A 474 -4.00 -20.70 27.61
N SER A 475 -4.91 -19.99 28.29
CA SER A 475 -5.97 -19.22 27.64
C SER A 475 -5.44 -18.06 26.79
N ASN A 476 -4.42 -17.34 27.28
CA ASN A 476 -3.84 -16.18 26.60
C ASN A 476 -3.12 -16.59 25.30
N VAL A 477 -2.39 -17.72 25.32
CA VAL A 477 -1.71 -18.26 24.14
C VAL A 477 -2.73 -18.69 23.08
N LEU A 478 -3.76 -19.42 23.48
CA LEU A 478 -4.78 -19.90 22.55
C LEU A 478 -5.61 -18.74 21.98
N LEU A 479 -5.89 -17.71 22.78
CA LEU A 479 -6.53 -16.49 22.30
C LEU A 479 -5.66 -15.77 21.27
N PHE A 480 -4.34 -15.69 21.49
CA PHE A 480 -3.42 -15.13 20.49
C PHE A 480 -3.44 -15.94 19.20
N LEU A 481 -3.33 -17.27 19.26
CA LEU A 481 -3.42 -18.12 18.08
C LEU A 481 -4.76 -17.99 17.36
N GLU A 482 -5.87 -17.91 18.09
CA GLU A 482 -7.22 -17.68 17.54
C GLU A 482 -7.29 -16.36 16.75
N LYS A 483 -6.61 -15.30 17.22
CA LYS A 483 -6.52 -14.02 16.47
C LYS A 483 -5.68 -14.10 15.20
N LEU A 484 -4.78 -15.07 15.08
CA LEU A 484 -3.95 -15.26 13.90
C LEU A 484 -4.63 -16.11 12.81
N VAL A 485 -5.72 -16.83 13.13
CA VAL A 485 -6.42 -17.72 12.19
C VAL A 485 -6.81 -16.98 10.91
N ASP A 486 -7.39 -15.79 11.04
CA ASP A 486 -7.79 -15.00 9.87
C ASP A 486 -6.59 -14.62 9.00
N TYR A 487 -5.37 -14.60 9.54
CA TYR A 487 -4.15 -14.16 8.88
C TYR A 487 -3.20 -15.32 8.53
N GLU A 488 -3.70 -16.56 8.46
CA GLU A 488 -2.92 -17.76 8.18
C GLU A 488 -1.98 -17.62 6.98
N ILE A 489 -2.44 -16.95 5.91
CA ILE A 489 -1.66 -16.74 4.69
C ILE A 489 -0.52 -15.74 4.94
N MET A 490 -0.78 -14.63 5.63
CA MET A 490 0.24 -13.61 5.93
C MET A 490 1.30 -14.15 6.89
N VAL A 491 0.87 -14.89 7.92
CA VAL A 491 1.75 -15.55 8.88
C VAL A 491 2.60 -16.60 8.16
N GLY A 492 1.98 -17.51 7.41
CA GLY A 492 2.69 -18.54 6.66
C GLY A 492 3.69 -17.96 5.66
N THR A 493 3.30 -16.92 4.92
CA THR A 493 4.16 -16.23 3.95
C THR A 493 5.40 -15.62 4.62
N ALA A 494 5.24 -15.02 5.79
CA ALA A 494 6.37 -14.49 6.55
C ALA A 494 7.30 -15.59 7.07
N LEU A 495 6.76 -16.75 7.44
CA LEU A 495 7.52 -17.90 7.93
C LEU A 495 8.29 -18.63 6.83
N THR A 496 7.74 -18.73 5.62
CA THR A 496 8.36 -19.44 4.48
C THR A 496 9.17 -18.54 3.56
N TRP A 497 9.35 -17.26 3.89
CA TRP A 497 9.94 -16.28 2.99
C TRP A 497 11.36 -16.67 2.54
N GLU A 498 12.19 -17.14 3.47
CA GLU A 498 13.56 -17.56 3.15
C GLU A 498 13.60 -18.86 2.33
N GLU A 499 12.65 -19.78 2.57
CA GLU A 499 12.53 -21.05 1.83
C GLU A 499 12.13 -20.82 0.37
N ALA A 500 11.31 -19.80 0.13
CA ALA A 500 10.88 -19.38 -1.19
C ALA A 500 11.98 -18.68 -2.02
N ARG A 501 13.13 -18.34 -1.41
CA ARG A 501 14.30 -17.70 -2.07
C ARG A 501 13.94 -16.49 -2.93
N ILE A 502 13.08 -15.63 -2.39
CA ILE A 502 12.55 -14.44 -3.08
C ILE A 502 13.64 -13.37 -3.17
N THR A 503 13.84 -12.82 -4.37
CA THR A 503 14.72 -11.67 -4.61
C THR A 503 13.92 -10.35 -4.52
N PRO A 504 14.57 -9.19 -4.35
CA PRO A 504 13.87 -7.90 -4.36
C PRO A 504 12.97 -7.72 -5.59
N GLU A 505 13.46 -8.06 -6.78
CA GLU A 505 12.75 -7.89 -8.06
C GLU A 505 11.53 -8.82 -8.20
N THR A 506 11.56 -9.96 -7.51
CA THR A 506 10.49 -10.98 -7.56
C THR A 506 9.52 -10.88 -6.38
N THR A 507 9.71 -9.91 -5.47
CA THR A 507 8.89 -9.74 -4.27
C THR A 507 7.41 -9.60 -4.58
N PHE A 508 7.00 -8.57 -5.33
CA PHE A 508 5.59 -8.37 -5.69
C PHE A 508 5.03 -9.45 -6.63
N PRO A 509 5.77 -9.90 -7.68
CA PRO A 509 5.35 -11.05 -8.47
C PRO A 509 5.06 -12.30 -7.62
N TYR A 510 5.87 -12.56 -6.59
CA TYR A 510 5.61 -13.64 -5.64
C TYR A 510 4.32 -13.40 -4.84
N LEU A 511 4.12 -12.20 -4.28
CA LEU A 511 2.93 -11.87 -3.50
C LEU A 511 1.62 -12.07 -4.28
N VAL A 512 1.59 -11.78 -5.58
CA VAL A 512 0.44 -12.07 -6.46
C VAL A 512 0.06 -13.56 -6.42
N THR A 513 1.05 -14.44 -6.30
CA THR A 513 0.83 -15.90 -6.31
C THR A 513 0.54 -16.50 -4.94
N VAL A 514 0.72 -15.76 -3.85
CA VAL A 514 0.60 -16.28 -2.47
C VAL A 514 -0.79 -16.87 -2.23
N ASN A 515 -1.85 -16.18 -2.64
CA ASN A 515 -3.22 -16.67 -2.50
C ASN A 515 -3.54 -17.90 -3.38
N SER A 516 -2.75 -18.15 -4.43
CA SER A 516 -2.93 -19.33 -5.29
C SER A 516 -2.33 -20.62 -4.70
N LYS A 517 -1.40 -20.50 -3.72
CA LYS A 517 -0.73 -21.63 -3.07
C LYS A 517 -0.94 -21.63 -1.55
N PRO A 518 -2.21 -21.58 -1.08
CA PRO A 518 -2.50 -21.39 0.34
C PRO A 518 -2.00 -22.55 1.21
N LYS A 519 -1.89 -23.76 0.66
CA LYS A 519 -1.47 -24.96 1.39
C LYS A 519 -0.06 -24.84 1.97
N MET A 520 0.89 -24.22 1.27
CA MET A 520 2.26 -24.05 1.77
C MET A 520 2.26 -23.12 2.98
N SER A 521 1.64 -21.95 2.86
CA SER A 521 1.54 -20.98 3.95
C SER A 521 0.74 -21.51 5.14
N ARG A 522 -0.40 -22.18 4.89
CA ARG A 522 -1.20 -22.85 5.92
C ARG A 522 -0.41 -23.93 6.65
N SER A 523 0.31 -24.80 5.93
CA SER A 523 1.19 -25.81 6.53
C SER A 523 2.30 -25.19 7.38
N ALA A 524 2.90 -24.07 6.95
CA ALA A 524 3.92 -23.38 7.75
C ALA A 524 3.33 -22.75 9.03
N PHE A 525 2.11 -22.21 8.95
CA PHE A 525 1.40 -21.75 10.14
C PHE A 525 1.02 -22.91 11.06
N GLY A 526 0.61 -24.06 10.52
CA GLY A 526 0.41 -25.31 11.27
C GLY A 526 1.67 -25.74 12.02
N GLN A 527 2.83 -25.73 11.37
CA GLN A 527 4.11 -26.02 12.03
C GLN A 527 4.40 -25.04 13.17
N TYR A 528 4.11 -23.74 12.98
CA TYR A 528 4.26 -22.73 14.03
C TYR A 528 3.33 -22.99 15.21
N ILE A 529 2.05 -23.28 14.97
CA ILE A 529 1.08 -23.65 16.00
C ILE A 529 1.58 -24.87 16.80
N PHE A 530 2.09 -25.90 16.12
CA PHE A 530 2.65 -27.08 16.76
C PHE A 530 3.82 -26.73 17.71
N ARG A 531 4.74 -25.86 17.27
CA ARG A 531 5.84 -25.37 18.11
C ARG A 531 5.32 -24.59 19.33
N VAL A 532 4.35 -23.70 19.13
CA VAL A 532 3.73 -22.91 20.21
C VAL A 532 3.09 -23.84 21.26
N ILE A 533 2.28 -24.80 20.82
CA ILE A 533 1.60 -25.73 21.73
C ILE A 533 2.62 -26.60 22.46
N THR A 534 3.63 -27.11 21.77
CA THR A 534 4.68 -27.93 22.39
C THR A 534 5.44 -27.15 23.46
N SER A 535 5.83 -25.89 23.17
CA SER A 535 6.46 -25.01 24.16
C SER A 535 5.53 -24.68 25.33
N LEU A 536 4.25 -24.42 25.06
CA LEU A 536 3.25 -24.19 26.10
C LEU A 536 3.09 -25.42 27.01
N VAL A 537 2.95 -26.62 26.46
CA VAL A 537 2.83 -27.87 27.22
C VAL A 537 4.08 -28.10 28.09
N ALA A 538 5.28 -27.89 27.54
CA ALA A 538 6.53 -28.00 28.31
C ALA A 538 6.63 -26.94 29.44
N ASN A 539 6.11 -25.73 29.21
CA ASN A 539 6.07 -24.69 30.24
C ASN A 539 5.07 -25.03 31.34
N ILE A 540 3.89 -25.53 30.99
CA ILE A 540 2.88 -26.02 31.94
C ILE A 540 3.43 -27.20 32.75
N ASP A 541 4.15 -28.13 32.12
CA ASP A 541 4.85 -29.22 32.81
C ASP A 541 5.85 -28.66 33.83
N LYS A 542 6.69 -27.69 33.44
CA LYS A 542 7.63 -27.05 34.37
C LYS A 542 6.93 -26.33 35.52
N LYS A 543 5.84 -25.60 35.24
CA LYS A 543 5.06 -24.91 36.28
C LYS A 543 4.36 -25.89 37.22
N SER A 544 4.00 -27.08 36.74
CA SER A 544 3.40 -28.11 37.59
C SER A 544 4.33 -28.53 38.74
N GLU A 545 5.65 -28.44 38.58
CA GLU A 545 6.60 -28.80 39.64
C GLU A 545 6.42 -28.01 40.95
N VAL A 546 5.75 -26.85 40.90
CA VAL A 546 5.41 -26.01 42.08
C VAL A 546 4.51 -26.74 43.06
N TYR A 547 3.61 -27.61 42.60
CA TYR A 547 2.82 -28.46 43.50
C TYR A 547 3.74 -29.48 44.16
N SER A 548 3.58 -29.68 45.46
CA SER A 548 4.38 -30.66 46.21
C SER A 548 3.98 -32.11 45.94
N ASP A 549 2.73 -32.34 45.55
CA ASP A 549 2.14 -33.67 45.41
C ASP A 549 1.86 -34.05 43.95
N ASP A 550 1.94 -35.36 43.67
CA ASP A 550 1.80 -35.89 42.30
C ASP A 550 0.37 -35.75 41.75
N LEU A 551 -0.66 -35.75 42.60
CA LEU A 551 -2.06 -35.66 42.12
C LEU A 551 -2.36 -34.27 41.56
N SER A 552 -2.01 -33.21 42.29
CA SER A 552 -2.17 -31.82 41.85
C SER A 552 -1.39 -31.56 40.56
N ARG A 553 -0.16 -32.07 40.46
CA ARG A 553 0.68 -31.98 39.24
C ARG A 553 -0.05 -32.54 38.02
N VAL A 554 -0.47 -33.80 38.11
CA VAL A 554 -1.09 -34.50 36.98
C VAL A 554 -2.45 -33.90 36.62
N VAL A 555 -3.27 -33.50 37.60
CA VAL A 555 -4.55 -32.83 37.34
C VAL A 555 -4.34 -31.48 36.65
N PHE A 556 -3.38 -30.68 37.10
CA PHE A 556 -3.04 -29.40 36.49
C PHE A 556 -2.62 -29.58 35.02
N GLN A 557 -1.74 -30.54 34.74
CA GLN A 557 -1.33 -30.86 33.38
C GLN A 557 -2.50 -31.30 32.49
N MET A 558 -3.35 -32.21 33.00
CA MET A 558 -4.52 -32.71 32.28
C MET A 558 -5.54 -31.61 31.97
N ASN A 559 -5.83 -30.73 32.93
CA ASN A 559 -6.76 -29.62 32.75
C ASN A 559 -6.29 -28.68 31.63
N ASN A 560 -5.02 -28.29 31.64
CA ASN A 560 -4.45 -27.41 30.62
C ASN A 560 -4.39 -28.11 29.24
N LEU A 561 -3.94 -29.37 29.17
CA LEU A 561 -3.86 -30.11 27.91
C LEU A 561 -5.24 -30.36 27.30
N ARG A 562 -6.24 -30.69 28.13
CA ARG A 562 -7.64 -30.84 27.71
C ARG A 562 -8.19 -29.52 27.17
N TYR A 563 -7.92 -28.41 27.86
CA TYR A 563 -8.35 -27.08 27.41
C TYR A 563 -7.73 -26.71 26.06
N ILE A 564 -6.44 -27.02 25.85
CA ILE A 564 -5.78 -26.87 24.56
C ILE A 564 -6.52 -27.67 23.48
N LEU A 565 -6.69 -28.99 23.67
CA LEU A 565 -7.35 -29.86 22.68
C LEU A 565 -8.77 -29.39 22.34
N ALA A 566 -9.56 -29.02 23.35
CA ALA A 566 -10.91 -28.50 23.13
C ALA A 566 -10.91 -27.18 22.35
N ASN A 567 -9.96 -26.28 22.63
CA ASN A 567 -9.84 -25.00 21.95
C ASN A 567 -9.39 -25.18 20.49
N LEU A 568 -8.44 -26.07 20.20
CA LEU A 568 -7.98 -26.34 18.82
C LEU A 568 -9.14 -26.76 17.91
N LYS A 569 -10.04 -27.60 18.43
CA LYS A 569 -11.25 -28.03 17.73
C LYS A 569 -12.26 -26.89 17.56
N ARG A 570 -12.48 -26.08 18.61
CA ARG A 570 -13.45 -24.97 18.60
C ARG A 570 -13.08 -23.85 17.63
N THR A 571 -11.81 -23.50 17.54
CA THR A 571 -11.32 -22.30 16.81
C THR A 571 -10.96 -22.58 15.35
N GLY A 572 -10.98 -23.84 14.91
CA GLY A 572 -10.53 -24.23 13.58
C GLY A 572 -9.00 -24.37 13.45
N LEU A 573 -8.23 -24.10 14.51
CA LEU A 573 -6.77 -24.29 14.54
C LEU A 573 -6.37 -25.75 14.25
N GLN A 574 -7.21 -26.72 14.62
CA GLN A 574 -7.00 -28.13 14.29
C GLN A 574 -6.89 -28.35 12.77
N SER A 575 -7.76 -27.73 11.96
CA SER A 575 -7.71 -27.90 10.50
C SER A 575 -6.40 -27.38 9.89
N ILE A 576 -5.84 -26.30 10.44
CA ILE A 576 -4.56 -25.73 9.99
C ILE A 576 -3.39 -26.62 10.44
N LEU A 577 -3.48 -27.19 11.64
CA LEU A 577 -2.50 -28.18 12.12
C LEU A 577 -2.50 -29.44 11.27
N ASP A 578 -3.68 -29.92 10.85
CA ASP A 578 -3.81 -31.12 10.04
C ASP A 578 -3.21 -30.95 8.63
N ASP A 579 -3.18 -29.72 8.10
CA ASP A 579 -2.47 -29.38 6.85
C ASP A 579 -0.94 -29.54 6.97
N TYR A 580 -0.40 -29.44 8.19
CA TYR A 580 1.02 -29.68 8.51
C TYR A 580 1.29 -31.15 8.84
N ASP A 581 0.59 -31.69 9.84
CA ASP A 581 0.72 -33.08 10.30
C ASP A 581 -0.57 -33.50 11.04
N ASN A 582 -1.40 -34.32 10.38
CA ASN A 582 -2.67 -34.81 10.91
C ASN A 582 -2.54 -35.73 12.15
N SER A 583 -1.33 -36.16 12.51
CA SER A 583 -1.10 -36.97 13.71
C SER A 583 -0.86 -36.13 14.98
N VAL A 584 -0.74 -34.80 14.87
CA VAL A 584 -0.41 -33.91 15.99
C VAL A 584 -1.46 -33.97 17.09
N VAL A 585 -2.75 -33.89 16.75
CA VAL A 585 -3.83 -33.94 17.72
C VAL A 585 -3.88 -35.31 18.41
N ASP A 586 -3.61 -36.39 17.68
CA ASP A 586 -3.53 -37.74 18.23
C ASP A 586 -2.37 -37.89 19.22
N LYS A 587 -1.21 -37.28 18.94
CA LYS A 587 -0.06 -37.26 19.86
C LYS A 587 -0.43 -36.60 21.20
N PHE A 588 -1.06 -35.43 21.17
CA PHE A 588 -1.49 -34.74 22.39
C PHE A 588 -2.63 -35.48 23.12
N THR A 589 -3.54 -36.10 22.37
CA THR A 589 -4.62 -36.94 22.95
C THR A 589 -4.07 -38.18 23.63
N ARG A 590 -3.00 -38.78 23.07
CA ARG A 590 -2.27 -39.87 23.70
C ARG A 590 -1.60 -39.45 24.99
N ILE A 591 -0.94 -38.29 25.02
CA ILE A 591 -0.34 -37.72 26.25
C ILE A 591 -1.44 -37.56 27.33
N LEU A 592 -2.60 -36.99 26.97
CA LEU A 592 -3.72 -36.86 27.91
C LEU A 592 -4.17 -38.22 28.45
N THR A 593 -4.25 -39.24 27.59
CA THR A 593 -4.63 -40.60 27.98
C THR A 593 -3.60 -41.23 28.92
N GLU A 594 -2.32 -41.05 28.66
CA GLU A 594 -1.23 -41.51 29.52
C GLU A 594 -1.27 -40.80 30.89
N SER A 595 -1.51 -39.48 30.92
CA SER A 595 -1.71 -38.73 32.17
C SER A 595 -2.90 -39.25 32.99
N LYS A 596 -4.03 -39.63 32.36
CA LYS A 596 -5.16 -40.27 33.06
C LYS A 596 -4.72 -41.57 33.75
N GLN A 597 -3.88 -42.39 33.10
CA GLN A 597 -3.37 -43.63 33.72
C GLN A 597 -2.43 -43.35 34.90
N VAL A 598 -1.57 -42.33 34.78
CA VAL A 598 -0.69 -41.90 35.88
C VAL A 598 -1.53 -41.46 37.07
N TYR A 599 -2.58 -40.68 36.84
CA TYR A 599 -3.53 -40.25 37.86
C TYR A 599 -4.23 -41.44 38.55
N THR A 600 -4.74 -42.41 37.80
CA THR A 600 -5.37 -43.62 38.35
C THR A 600 -4.39 -44.43 39.20
N ARG A 601 -3.14 -44.62 38.74
CA ARG A 601 -2.09 -45.30 39.51
C ARG A 601 -1.72 -44.53 40.79
N ALA A 602 -1.67 -43.20 40.74
CA ALA A 602 -1.43 -42.38 41.91
C ALA A 602 -2.56 -42.54 42.94
N CYS A 603 -3.83 -42.55 42.50
CA CYS A 603 -4.99 -42.83 43.37
C CYS A 603 -4.91 -44.23 44.00
N MET A 604 -4.57 -45.26 43.22
CA MET A 604 -4.36 -46.62 43.72
C MET A 604 -3.28 -46.68 44.82
N ARG A 605 -2.15 -46.01 44.60
CA ARG A 605 -1.06 -45.91 45.60
C ARG A 605 -1.51 -45.16 46.85
N PHE A 606 -2.27 -44.08 46.70
CA PHE A 606 -2.85 -43.34 47.83
C PHE A 606 -3.73 -44.22 48.69
N ILE A 607 -4.57 -45.07 48.08
CA ILE A 607 -5.44 -46.01 48.80
C ILE A 607 -4.67 -47.23 49.28
N ASN A 608 -3.40 -47.43 48.93
CA ASN A 608 -2.64 -48.64 49.27
C ASN A 608 -3.39 -49.94 48.85
N LEU A 609 -4.06 -49.90 47.68
CA LEU A 609 -4.77 -51.06 47.16
C LEU A 609 -3.76 -52.15 46.75
N PRO A 610 -3.97 -53.41 47.18
CA PRO A 610 -3.08 -54.50 46.81
C PRO A 610 -3.19 -54.81 45.32
N SER A 611 -2.05 -55.15 44.71
CA SER A 611 -2.00 -55.57 43.30
C SER A 611 -2.70 -56.92 43.09
N SER A 612 -3.12 -57.18 41.86
CA SER A 612 -3.67 -58.49 41.47
C SER A 612 -2.68 -59.64 41.74
N ALA A 613 -1.38 -59.41 41.61
CA ALA A 613 -0.34 -60.39 41.95
C ALA A 613 -0.34 -60.74 43.45
N PHE A 614 -0.44 -59.74 44.32
CA PHE A 614 -0.59 -59.96 45.76
C PHE A 614 -1.87 -60.76 46.05
N MET A 615 -2.99 -60.40 45.44
CA MET A 615 -4.26 -61.11 45.62
C MET A 615 -4.21 -62.57 45.13
N ASN A 616 -3.48 -62.86 44.05
CA ASN A 616 -3.31 -64.22 43.54
C ASN A 616 -2.43 -65.08 44.45
N GLN A 617 -1.35 -64.53 44.99
CA GLN A 617 -0.50 -65.21 45.97
C GLN A 617 -1.28 -65.52 47.26
N PHE A 618 -2.15 -64.59 47.65
CA PHE A 618 -3.05 -64.71 48.78
C PHE A 618 -4.18 -65.74 48.56
N ALA A 619 -4.63 -65.93 47.31
CA ALA A 619 -5.69 -66.86 46.96
C ALA A 619 -5.26 -68.35 46.98
N GLN A 620 -3.97 -68.65 46.90
CA GLN A 620 -3.44 -70.03 46.83
C GLN A 620 -3.22 -70.69 48.20
N ARG A 621 -3.32 -69.96 49.32
CA ARG A 621 -3.04 -70.48 50.66
C ARG A 621 -4.31 -70.59 51.51
N GLY A 622 -4.67 -71.81 51.92
CA GLY A 622 -5.92 -72.10 52.64
C GLY A 622 -5.92 -71.80 54.15
N GLN A 623 -4.75 -71.65 54.79
CA GLN A 623 -4.64 -71.25 56.19
C GLN A 623 -3.64 -70.10 56.34
N MET A 624 -4.06 -69.04 57.04
CA MET A 624 -3.21 -67.89 57.34
C MET A 624 -2.44 -68.06 58.65
N ASP A 625 -1.13 -67.81 58.59
CA ASP A 625 -0.30 -67.66 59.78
C ASP A 625 -0.57 -66.30 60.50
N SER A 626 -0.01 -66.12 61.70
CA SER A 626 -0.18 -64.88 62.47
C SER A 626 0.34 -63.63 61.75
N LYS A 627 1.40 -63.77 60.97
CA LYS A 627 2.08 -62.68 60.25
C LYS A 627 1.23 -62.23 59.05
N GLU A 628 0.69 -63.15 58.28
CA GLU A 628 -0.24 -62.93 57.17
C GLU A 628 -1.52 -62.25 57.66
N ARG A 629 -2.07 -62.68 58.80
CA ARG A 629 -3.24 -61.99 59.40
C ARG A 629 -2.93 -60.56 59.83
N SER A 630 -1.71 -60.30 60.32
CA SER A 630 -1.27 -58.93 60.63
C SER A 630 -1.16 -58.09 59.35
N GLN A 631 -0.54 -58.62 58.30
CA GLN A 631 -0.40 -57.93 57.02
C GLN A 631 -1.76 -57.53 56.42
N VAL A 632 -2.77 -58.40 56.49
CA VAL A 632 -4.13 -58.08 56.01
C VAL A 632 -4.76 -56.94 56.80
N LYS A 633 -4.59 -56.93 58.12
CA LYS A 633 -5.06 -55.83 58.98
C LYS A 633 -4.36 -54.51 58.64
N ASP A 634 -3.05 -54.57 58.39
CA ASP A 634 -2.25 -53.40 58.01
C ASP A 634 -2.66 -52.85 56.64
N ILE A 635 -2.94 -53.73 55.66
CA ILE A 635 -3.48 -53.32 54.36
C ILE A 635 -4.85 -52.66 54.52
N TRP A 636 -5.78 -53.24 55.28
CA TRP A 636 -7.09 -52.62 55.53
C TRP A 636 -6.98 -51.27 56.25
N ASN A 637 -6.08 -51.14 57.22
CA ASN A 637 -5.80 -49.85 57.86
C ASN A 637 -5.26 -48.84 56.84
N GLY A 638 -4.32 -49.27 55.98
CA GLY A 638 -3.79 -48.48 54.88
C GLY A 638 -4.87 -48.04 53.88
N ILE A 639 -5.78 -48.94 53.49
CA ILE A 639 -6.93 -48.63 52.63
C ILE A 639 -7.82 -47.57 53.24
N ASN A 640 -8.19 -47.72 54.51
CA ASN A 640 -9.07 -46.76 55.17
C ASN A 640 -8.42 -45.37 55.31
N GLN A 641 -7.15 -45.32 55.73
CA GLN A 641 -6.41 -44.05 55.88
C GLN A 641 -6.10 -43.41 54.53
N GLY A 642 -5.68 -44.23 53.57
CA GLY A 642 -5.32 -43.84 52.23
C GLY A 642 -6.51 -43.28 51.45
N PHE A 643 -7.66 -43.96 51.51
CA PHE A 643 -8.89 -43.48 50.87
C PHE A 643 -9.39 -42.17 51.49
N ALA A 644 -9.37 -42.03 52.82
CA ALA A 644 -9.74 -40.78 53.48
C ALA A 644 -8.79 -39.63 53.08
N SER A 645 -7.49 -39.92 52.95
CA SER A 645 -6.49 -38.95 52.50
C SER A 645 -6.69 -38.56 51.03
N LEU A 646 -7.00 -39.52 50.16
CA LEU A 646 -7.33 -39.28 48.76
C LEU A 646 -8.55 -38.36 48.62
N LEU A 647 -9.64 -38.66 49.32
CA LEU A 647 -10.86 -37.84 49.28
C LEU A 647 -10.58 -36.40 49.74
N LYS A 648 -9.81 -36.25 50.83
CA LYS A 648 -9.41 -34.94 51.34
C LYS A 648 -8.58 -34.16 50.33
N GLN A 649 -7.57 -34.80 49.73
CA GLN A 649 -6.69 -34.13 48.76
C GLN A 649 -7.44 -33.79 47.47
N HIS A 650 -8.24 -34.72 46.94
CA HIS A 650 -9.02 -34.48 45.73
C HIS A 650 -10.08 -33.39 45.92
N SER A 651 -10.64 -33.23 47.12
CA SER A 651 -11.61 -32.15 47.39
C SER A 651 -11.03 -30.73 47.21
N GLN A 652 -9.71 -30.60 47.17
CA GLN A 652 -9.01 -29.34 46.91
C GLN A 652 -8.74 -29.10 45.42
N LEU A 653 -8.99 -30.10 44.57
CA LEU A 653 -8.74 -30.06 43.13
C LEU A 653 -10.03 -29.73 42.37
N SER A 654 -9.87 -29.09 41.22
CA SER A 654 -10.97 -28.78 40.32
C SER A 654 -10.66 -29.25 38.91
N ILE A 655 -11.63 -29.92 38.28
CA ILE A 655 -11.57 -30.41 36.90
C ILE A 655 -12.71 -29.76 36.13
N PRO A 656 -12.49 -28.59 35.49
CA PRO A 656 -13.57 -27.80 34.90
C PRO A 656 -14.27 -28.48 33.73
N ASP A 657 -13.51 -29.15 32.86
CA ASP A 657 -14.04 -29.81 31.65
C ASP A 657 -14.87 -31.06 32.03
N LYS A 658 -16.11 -31.10 31.52
CA LYS A 658 -17.07 -32.14 31.86
C LYS A 658 -16.65 -33.52 31.35
N GLU A 659 -16.24 -33.64 30.09
CA GLU A 659 -15.89 -34.92 29.49
C GLU A 659 -14.64 -35.51 30.15
N LEU A 660 -13.62 -34.68 30.42
CA LEU A 660 -12.44 -35.13 31.16
C LEU A 660 -12.83 -35.66 32.54
N ARG A 661 -13.75 -34.98 33.23
CA ARG A 661 -14.21 -35.37 34.56
C ARG A 661 -14.96 -36.71 34.53
N GLU A 662 -15.87 -36.88 33.57
CA GLU A 662 -16.65 -38.11 33.39
C GLU A 662 -15.73 -39.29 33.01
N ASP A 663 -14.80 -39.09 32.08
CA ASP A 663 -13.82 -40.10 31.67
C ASP A 663 -12.96 -40.59 32.85
N LEU A 664 -12.47 -39.67 33.69
CA LEU A 664 -11.65 -40.01 34.86
C LEU A 664 -12.44 -40.79 35.90
N ARG A 665 -13.68 -40.37 36.15
CA ARG A 665 -14.59 -41.06 37.08
C ARG A 665 -14.81 -42.51 36.62
N GLU A 666 -15.09 -42.71 35.34
CA GLU A 666 -15.25 -44.06 34.78
C GLU A 666 -13.96 -44.88 34.86
N CYS A 667 -12.81 -44.27 34.56
CA CYS A 667 -11.51 -44.94 34.62
C CYS A 667 -11.16 -45.40 36.03
N LEU A 668 -11.32 -44.52 37.03
CA LEU A 668 -11.12 -44.86 38.44
C LEU A 668 -12.11 -45.92 38.92
N SER A 669 -13.39 -45.79 38.55
CA SER A 669 -14.40 -46.77 38.94
C SER A 669 -14.05 -48.14 38.40
N ARG A 670 -13.71 -48.24 37.12
CA ARG A 670 -13.34 -49.50 36.48
C ARG A 670 -12.10 -50.14 37.12
N GLU A 671 -11.07 -49.38 37.45
CA GLU A 671 -9.81 -49.96 37.96
C GLU A 671 -9.81 -50.14 39.48
N LEU A 672 -10.19 -49.11 40.25
CA LEU A 672 -10.10 -49.13 41.70
C LEU A 672 -11.20 -49.95 42.36
N VAL A 673 -12.45 -49.86 41.88
CA VAL A 673 -13.57 -50.62 42.46
C VAL A 673 -13.36 -52.11 42.23
N THR A 674 -12.90 -52.50 41.05
CA THR A 674 -12.59 -53.91 40.73
C THR A 674 -11.55 -54.49 41.69
N LEU A 675 -10.49 -53.76 41.99
CA LEU A 675 -9.45 -54.22 42.92
C LEU A 675 -9.91 -54.21 44.37
N TYR A 676 -10.63 -53.16 44.77
CA TYR A 676 -11.21 -53.08 46.10
C TYR A 676 -12.19 -54.24 46.35
N GLN A 677 -13.08 -54.50 45.40
CA GLN A 677 -14.07 -55.57 45.48
C GLN A 677 -13.41 -56.95 45.56
N ALA A 678 -12.43 -57.22 44.71
CA ALA A 678 -11.69 -58.48 44.75
C ALA A 678 -10.97 -58.69 46.11
N PHE A 679 -10.38 -57.64 46.69
CA PHE A 679 -9.73 -57.73 48.00
C PHE A 679 -10.74 -57.86 49.15
N HIS A 680 -11.87 -57.15 49.04
CA HIS A 680 -12.99 -57.20 49.97
C HIS A 680 -13.58 -58.61 50.06
N ASP A 681 -13.97 -59.18 48.92
CA ASP A 681 -14.63 -60.48 48.85
C ASP A 681 -13.70 -61.60 49.33
N ARG A 682 -12.41 -61.50 49.00
CA ARG A 682 -11.39 -62.42 49.50
C ARG A 682 -11.20 -62.30 51.02
N SER A 683 -11.19 -61.08 51.55
CA SER A 683 -11.05 -60.85 53.00
C SER A 683 -12.27 -61.36 53.80
N LEU A 684 -13.46 -61.43 53.18
CA LEU A 684 -14.63 -62.04 53.80
C LEU A 684 -14.55 -63.57 53.85
N GLN A 685 -13.93 -64.20 52.85
CA GLN A 685 -13.76 -65.65 52.77
C GLN A 685 -12.66 -66.17 53.70
N THR A 686 -11.67 -65.35 54.09
CA THR A 686 -10.55 -65.81 54.92
C THR A 686 -10.60 -65.25 56.36
N PRO A 687 -10.49 -66.10 57.41
CA PRO A 687 -10.59 -65.64 58.81
C PRO A 687 -9.30 -64.98 59.31
N PHE A 688 -9.13 -63.67 59.03
CA PHE A 688 -7.97 -62.89 59.46
C PHE A 688 -8.13 -62.16 60.81
N THR A 689 -9.37 -61.95 61.28
CA THR A 689 -9.70 -61.23 62.52
C THR A 689 -11.05 -61.68 63.09
N SER A 690 -11.22 -61.59 64.40
CA SER A 690 -12.50 -61.82 65.09
C SER A 690 -13.43 -60.59 65.04
N ARG A 691 -12.89 -59.40 64.76
CA ARG A 691 -13.65 -58.13 64.65
C ARG A 691 -13.49 -57.55 63.24
N ARG A 692 -14.31 -57.98 62.29
CA ARG A 692 -14.20 -57.61 60.87
C ARG A 692 -14.61 -56.15 60.60
N GLU A 693 -15.66 -55.69 61.26
CA GLU A 693 -16.22 -54.32 61.13
C GLU A 693 -15.21 -53.21 61.47
N LYS A 694 -14.19 -53.53 62.29
CA LYS A 694 -13.13 -52.58 62.61
C LYS A 694 -12.27 -52.24 61.38
N TYR A 695 -12.09 -53.20 60.47
CA TYR A 695 -11.16 -53.11 59.34
C TYR A 695 -11.88 -52.91 58.00
N ILE A 696 -12.97 -53.63 57.77
CA ILE A 696 -13.79 -53.49 56.55
C ILE A 696 -14.90 -52.48 56.85
N LYS A 697 -14.66 -51.21 56.49
CA LYS A 697 -15.56 -50.09 56.83
C LYS A 697 -16.58 -49.73 55.76
N LEU A 698 -16.34 -50.12 54.51
CA LEU A 698 -17.17 -49.78 53.36
C LEU A 698 -17.45 -51.07 52.57
N SER A 699 -18.66 -51.19 52.06
CA SER A 699 -18.98 -52.14 50.99
C SER A 699 -18.43 -51.66 49.64
N PRO A 700 -18.26 -52.53 48.64
CA PRO A 700 -17.85 -52.13 47.30
C PRO A 700 -18.76 -51.04 46.68
N SER A 701 -20.07 -51.13 46.91
CA SER A 701 -21.04 -50.12 46.46
C SER A 701 -20.86 -48.77 47.16
N GLU A 702 -20.59 -48.74 48.46
CA GLU A 702 -20.32 -47.50 49.19
C GLU A 702 -18.97 -46.89 48.82
N PHE A 703 -17.97 -47.72 48.54
CA PHE A 703 -16.67 -47.29 48.04
C PHE A 703 -16.81 -46.61 46.67
N GLN A 704 -17.55 -47.23 45.75
CA GLN A 704 -17.85 -46.63 44.44
C GLN A 704 -18.64 -45.32 44.57
N ALA A 705 -19.70 -45.28 45.38
CA ALA A 705 -20.49 -44.07 45.59
C ALA A 705 -19.64 -42.90 46.10
N LYS A 706 -18.70 -43.16 47.02
CA LYS A 706 -17.75 -42.14 47.51
C LYS A 706 -16.74 -41.70 46.46
N LEU A 707 -16.27 -42.62 45.60
CA LEU A 707 -15.42 -42.27 44.45
C LEU A 707 -16.17 -41.39 43.46
N ASP A 708 -17.42 -41.71 43.14
CA ASP A 708 -18.24 -40.93 42.21
C ASP A 708 -18.48 -39.51 42.73
N GLN A 709 -18.64 -39.34 44.04
CA GLN A 709 -18.79 -38.04 44.68
C GLN A 709 -17.57 -37.12 44.50
N MET A 710 -16.35 -37.66 44.34
CA MET A 710 -15.13 -36.87 44.11
C MET A 710 -15.25 -35.93 42.91
N PHE A 711 -16.01 -36.35 41.90
CA PHE A 711 -16.16 -35.66 40.61
C PHE A 711 -17.45 -34.84 40.52
N LEU A 712 -18.22 -34.73 41.59
CA LEU A 712 -19.42 -33.90 41.63
C LEU A 712 -19.06 -32.47 42.06
N PRO A 713 -19.66 -31.44 41.44
CA PRO A 713 -19.58 -30.07 41.97
C PRO A 713 -20.12 -30.03 43.40
N ALA A 714 -19.58 -29.14 44.26
CA ALA A 714 -19.98 -29.03 45.66
C ALA A 714 -21.52 -28.93 45.86
N ALA A 715 -22.22 -28.23 44.95
CA ALA A 715 -23.68 -28.14 44.96
C ALA A 715 -24.41 -29.48 44.73
N ALA A 716 -23.84 -30.38 43.89
CA ALA A 716 -24.37 -31.71 43.62
C ALA A 716 -24.04 -32.71 44.74
N GLN A 717 -22.88 -32.55 45.40
CA GLN A 717 -22.52 -33.33 46.60
C GLN A 717 -23.48 -33.03 47.78
N ILE A 718 -23.93 -31.77 47.92
CA ILE A 718 -24.91 -31.37 48.95
C ILE A 718 -26.32 -31.88 48.62
N ALA A 719 -26.69 -31.96 47.35
CA ALA A 719 -28.01 -32.47 46.94
C ALA A 719 -28.14 -33.98 47.19
N GLN A 720 -27.08 -34.76 46.95
CA GLN A 720 -27.07 -36.21 47.18
C GLN A 720 -26.87 -36.63 48.65
N SER A 721 -26.32 -35.76 49.50
CA SER A 721 -26.24 -36.04 50.95
C SER A 721 -27.54 -35.75 51.70
N ARG A 722 -28.51 -35.10 51.04
CA ARG A 722 -29.85 -34.79 51.55
C ARG A 722 -30.94 -35.75 51.05
N SER A 723 -30.61 -36.62 50.09
CA SER A 723 -31.44 -37.74 49.61
C SER A 723 -30.95 -39.04 50.22
#